data_AF-A0A6P2C5R7-F1
#
_entry.id   AF-A0A6P2C5R7-F1
#
_cell.length_a   1.000
_cell.length_b   1.000
_cell.length_c   1.000
_cell.angle_alpha   90.00
_cell.angle_beta   90.00
_cell.angle_gamma   90.00
#
_symmetry.space_group_name_H-M   'P 1'
#
loop_
_entity.id
_entity.type
_entity.pdbx_description
1 polymer ?
#
loop_
_entity_poly.entity_id
_entity_poly.type
_entity_poly.pdbx_seq_one_letter_code
_entity_poly.pdbx_strand_id
1 'polypeptide(L)'
;MRWDSLRLDSSDSGAAPPLIERGAVARTFDAPEFRGMTFYEVRAKSIVSRVPEASRMPFCWTINPYRGCQHQCVYCIHSETPILMADGTTKPIADVRVGDAIYGTVRDGNYRRYAITEVLAHWSTVKPAYRVTLEDGTKLVASGDHRFLSDRGWKHVTGAEQGPEQRPFLTTNNKLMGFGGFAEPPKESVAYRRGYLCGMIRGDANFSRYVHAPTGKVSHQFRLALADDEALLRTRDYLITFAVLTTEFEFATGTLSRRPIRAIRSSTRTAFDAIEHQIRWPRFPCRDWLCGFLAGIFDAEGSYSGAWRVGNTDPEIIRWTTRALDALGFSYVLEPVVKANGLMVVRLRGGLKEAMRFFHTTDPAITRKRSIEGVAIKSNANLRVAAIEPLGLELPMYDITTGTGDFIANGVVSHNCYARNSHTYLDLDAGRDFDTKVVVKVNAPQLLRAKLASPGWGGEHIAMGTNVDCYQRAEGRYRLMRGIIEALRDAANPFSILTKGTLILRDLDLLLEAADVTEVGLNVSAGFVDKSLWRAIEPGTPAPDRRLDACAAINDAGLRCGVLMGPVVPYLSDSPAQLEAAVRQAAEAGAVHVAPIVLHLRPGAREWFMQWLREAHPELMPRYAELYGPGSYARKDYQARITGQVRELAERFGVGRQATPRGRDAARPATPPATPPASPPAQASAPPPAPHEQLTLL
;
A
#
# COMPACT_ATOMS: atom_id res chain seq x y z
N MET A 1 -0.17 36.22 -17.26
CA MET A 1 -1.58 35.78 -17.18
C MET A 1 -2.00 35.81 -15.72
N ARG A 2 -3.22 36.29 -15.42
CA ARG A 2 -3.73 36.56 -14.07
C ARG A 2 -3.79 35.27 -13.23
N TRP A 3 -3.22 35.32 -12.02
CA TRP A 3 -2.94 34.18 -11.14
C TRP A 3 -3.94 33.99 -10.01
N ASP A 4 -5.09 34.66 -10.06
CA ASP A 4 -6.07 34.68 -8.96
C ASP A 4 -7.19 33.65 -9.09
N SER A 5 -7.30 32.94 -10.23
CA SER A 5 -8.41 32.02 -10.53
C SER A 5 -8.12 30.54 -10.27
N LEU A 6 -7.08 30.21 -9.49
CA LEU A 6 -6.72 28.83 -9.14
C LEU A 6 -6.60 28.62 -7.62
N ARG A 7 -7.40 29.35 -6.84
CA ARG A 7 -7.71 28.98 -5.46
C ARG A 7 -8.82 27.94 -5.50
N LEU A 8 -8.62 26.79 -4.87
CA LEU A 8 -9.75 26.00 -4.36
C LEU A 8 -10.28 26.73 -3.13
N ASP A 9 -10.94 27.87 -3.34
CA ASP A 9 -11.78 28.46 -2.31
C ASP A 9 -13.04 27.59 -2.25
N SER A 10 -13.14 26.81 -1.17
CA SER A 10 -14.35 26.14 -0.65
C SER A 10 -15.37 25.65 -1.69
N SER A 11 -15.41 24.34 -1.95
CA SER A 11 -16.60 23.71 -2.52
C SER A 11 -17.02 22.48 -1.71
N ASP A 12 -18.17 22.64 -1.03
CA ASP A 12 -19.08 21.65 -0.45
C ASP A 12 -18.73 20.16 -0.63
N SER A 13 -18.08 19.58 0.38
CA SER A 13 -18.31 18.17 0.75
C SER A 13 -17.98 17.99 2.23
N GLY A 14 -18.88 17.37 2.98
CA GLY A 14 -18.86 17.30 4.46
C GLY A 14 -17.77 16.44 5.09
N ALA A 15 -16.58 16.32 4.48
CA ALA A 15 -15.42 15.64 5.05
C ALA A 15 -14.37 16.68 5.48
N ALA A 16 -13.76 16.47 6.65
CA ALA A 16 -12.71 17.36 7.13
C ALA A 16 -11.46 17.26 6.23
N PRO A 17 -10.88 18.40 5.78
CA PRO A 17 -9.69 18.38 4.93
C PRO A 17 -8.49 17.70 5.64
N PRO A 18 -7.65 16.90 4.93
CA PRO A 18 -6.39 16.35 5.44
C PRO A 18 -5.49 17.44 6.05
N LEU A 19 -4.60 17.09 6.99
CA LEU A 19 -3.90 18.08 7.83
C LEU A 19 -3.08 19.11 7.03
N ILE A 20 -2.60 18.75 5.83
CA ILE A 20 -1.95 19.67 4.89
C ILE A 20 -2.91 20.73 4.36
N GLU A 21 -4.16 20.38 4.08
CA GLU A 21 -5.16 21.29 3.51
C GLU A 21 -5.67 22.33 4.53
N ARG A 22 -5.40 22.15 5.83
CA ARG A 22 -5.66 23.16 6.86
C ARG A 22 -4.61 24.27 6.80
N GLY A 23 -4.74 25.15 5.81
CA GLY A 23 -3.93 26.37 5.67
C GLY A 23 -2.81 26.32 4.62
N ALA A 24 -2.74 25.26 3.80
CA ALA A 24 -1.86 25.21 2.63
C ALA A 24 -2.59 25.63 1.34
N VAL A 25 -1.84 26.24 0.42
CA VAL A 25 -2.32 26.54 -0.92
C VAL A 25 -1.87 25.41 -1.86
N ALA A 26 -2.80 24.64 -2.40
CA ALA A 26 -2.49 23.67 -3.44
C ALA A 26 -2.30 24.39 -4.78
N ARG A 27 -1.19 24.12 -5.48
CA ARG A 27 -0.93 24.61 -6.85
C ARG A 27 -0.62 23.45 -7.79
N THR A 28 -1.27 23.45 -8.95
CA THR A 28 -0.93 22.60 -10.10
C THR A 28 -0.33 23.47 -11.20
N PHE A 29 0.66 22.94 -11.92
CA PHE A 29 1.33 23.67 -13.00
C PHE A 29 1.18 22.92 -14.33
N ASP A 30 0.70 23.60 -15.38
CA ASP A 30 0.56 23.07 -16.75
C ASP A 30 1.86 23.19 -17.58
N ALA A 31 3.02 23.11 -16.94
CA ALA A 31 4.31 23.11 -17.63
C ALA A 31 4.72 21.67 -18.00
N PRO A 32 5.31 21.41 -19.19
CA PRO A 32 5.74 20.07 -19.60
C PRO A 32 6.62 19.36 -18.56
N GLU A 33 7.49 20.09 -17.88
CA GLU A 33 8.39 19.58 -16.83
C GLU A 33 7.71 19.21 -15.49
N PHE A 34 6.45 19.62 -15.26
CA PHE A 34 5.69 19.38 -14.03
C PHE A 34 4.30 18.76 -14.29
N ARG A 35 4.06 18.27 -15.51
CA ARG A 35 2.77 17.70 -15.91
C ARG A 35 2.36 16.56 -14.96
N GLY A 36 1.18 16.68 -14.36
CA GLY A 36 0.67 15.69 -13.40
C GLY A 36 1.17 15.86 -11.96
N MET A 37 1.88 16.95 -11.65
CA MET A 37 2.34 17.27 -10.30
C MET A 37 1.46 18.32 -9.60
N THR A 38 1.29 18.14 -8.29
CA THR A 38 0.67 19.09 -7.36
C THR A 38 1.72 19.53 -6.35
N PHE A 39 1.75 20.81 -6.02
CA PHE A 39 2.60 21.35 -4.99
C PHE A 39 1.73 21.89 -3.87
N TYR A 40 1.98 21.44 -2.64
CA TYR A 40 1.29 21.93 -1.46
C TYR A 40 2.15 23.01 -0.79
N GLU A 41 1.80 24.27 -1.01
CA GLU A 41 2.46 25.41 -0.37
C GLU A 41 1.99 25.53 1.07
N VAL A 42 2.82 25.08 2.01
CA VAL A 42 2.54 25.16 3.44
C VAL A 42 3.27 26.34 4.07
N ARG A 43 2.62 27.01 5.03
CA ARG A 43 3.31 27.89 5.96
C ARG A 43 3.71 27.07 7.19
N ALA A 44 4.98 26.68 7.27
CA ALA A 44 5.51 25.92 8.39
C ALA A 44 5.55 26.78 9.68
N LYS A 45 5.53 26.14 10.85
CA LYS A 45 5.80 26.83 12.14
C LYS A 45 7.28 26.88 12.47
N SER A 46 8.05 25.89 12.02
CA SER A 46 9.50 25.84 12.15
C SER A 46 10.14 25.26 10.89
N ILE A 47 11.38 25.67 10.62
CA ILE A 47 12.17 25.21 9.46
C ILE A 47 13.45 24.48 9.86
N VAL A 48 14.01 24.83 11.02
CA VAL A 48 15.22 24.22 11.59
C VAL A 48 14.81 23.04 12.48
N SER A 49 15.38 21.86 12.23
CA SER A 49 15.10 20.63 12.97
C SER A 49 16.37 20.07 13.61
N ARG A 50 16.29 19.63 14.87
CA ARG A 50 17.41 18.97 15.56
C ARG A 50 17.57 17.56 15.04
N VAL A 51 18.80 17.18 14.72
CA VAL A 51 19.14 15.81 14.32
C VAL A 51 19.24 14.96 15.58
N PRO A 52 18.54 13.81 15.68
CA PRO A 52 18.64 12.94 16.84
C PRO A 52 20.08 12.44 17.02
N GLU A 53 20.59 12.44 18.26
CA GLU A 53 21.98 12.02 18.58
C GLU A 53 22.29 10.58 18.12
N ALA A 54 21.26 9.71 18.10
CA ALA A 54 21.35 8.35 17.56
C ALA A 54 21.74 8.29 16.06
N SER A 55 21.59 9.39 15.30
CA SER A 55 21.89 9.46 13.87
C SER A 55 23.39 9.57 13.56
N ARG A 56 24.23 9.90 14.55
CA ARG A 56 25.70 9.99 14.44
C ARG A 56 26.19 10.88 13.27
N MET A 57 25.46 11.94 12.96
CA MET A 57 25.85 12.91 11.95
C MET A 57 26.85 13.92 12.55
N PRO A 58 27.77 14.50 11.74
CA PRO A 58 28.72 15.50 12.22
C PRO A 58 28.09 16.88 12.50
N PHE A 59 26.77 16.98 12.44
CA PHE A 59 26.00 18.22 12.65
C PHE A 59 24.74 17.94 13.47
N CYS A 60 24.27 18.96 14.19
CA CYS A 60 23.15 18.86 15.12
C CYS A 60 21.83 19.41 14.55
N TRP A 61 21.87 20.15 13.44
CA TRP A 61 20.72 20.87 12.90
C TRP A 61 20.58 20.71 11.39
N THR A 62 19.35 20.68 10.90
CA THR A 62 19.06 20.56 9.46
C THR A 62 17.86 21.38 9.01
N ILE A 63 17.86 21.74 7.73
CA ILE A 63 16.74 22.41 7.05
C ILE A 63 16.30 21.57 5.85
N ASN A 64 14.99 21.38 5.72
CA ASN A 64 14.38 20.73 4.57
C ASN A 64 13.20 21.60 4.07
N PRO A 65 13.37 22.33 2.95
CA PRO A 65 12.31 23.17 2.37
C PRO A 65 11.23 22.37 1.64
N TYR A 66 11.55 21.13 1.23
CA TYR A 66 10.66 20.23 0.48
C TYR A 66 10.40 18.91 1.22
N ARG A 67 9.24 18.28 0.98
CA ARG A 67 8.95 16.86 1.27
C ARG A 67 8.26 16.22 0.04
N GLY A 68 8.70 15.03 -0.38
CA GLY A 68 8.32 14.37 -1.64
C GLY A 68 9.52 14.19 -2.58
N CYS A 69 9.47 13.26 -3.54
CA CYS A 69 10.60 12.92 -4.42
C CYS A 69 10.14 12.51 -5.84
N GLN A 70 10.59 13.23 -6.86
CA GLN A 70 10.11 13.13 -8.25
C GLN A 70 10.72 11.96 -9.08
N HIS A 71 10.98 10.77 -8.49
CA HIS A 71 11.85 9.72 -9.08
C HIS A 71 11.20 8.33 -9.42
N GLN A 72 9.93 8.01 -9.04
CA GLN A 72 8.93 7.03 -9.61
C GLN A 72 9.25 5.51 -9.89
N CYS A 73 8.55 4.53 -9.22
CA CYS A 73 8.39 3.07 -9.59
C CYS A 73 7.16 2.34 -8.90
N VAL A 74 6.36 1.43 -9.57
CA VAL A 74 5.05 0.85 -9.05
C VAL A 74 4.59 -0.56 -9.61
N TYR A 75 3.86 -1.42 -8.85
CA TYR A 75 3.15 -2.69 -9.24
C TYR A 75 1.63 -2.48 -9.43
N CYS A 76 0.97 -3.02 -10.47
CA CYS A 76 -0.48 -2.75 -10.70
C CYS A 76 -1.30 -3.82 -11.47
N ILE A 77 -2.63 -3.83 -11.28
CA ILE A 77 -3.64 -4.68 -11.95
C ILE A 77 -4.80 -3.89 -12.61
N HIS A 78 -5.56 -4.50 -13.53
CA HIS A 78 -6.61 -3.82 -14.32
C HIS A 78 -7.82 -3.35 -13.50
N SER A 79 -8.46 -2.24 -13.92
CA SER A 79 -9.58 -1.55 -13.21
C SER A 79 -10.71 -2.47 -12.77
N GLU A 80 -11.13 -3.37 -13.66
CA GLU A 80 -12.26 -4.28 -13.45
C GLU A 80 -11.91 -5.50 -12.60
N THR A 81 -10.67 -5.62 -12.12
CA THR A 81 -10.28 -6.79 -11.33
C THR A 81 -11.05 -6.77 -10.00
N PRO A 82 -11.91 -7.77 -9.72
CA PRO A 82 -12.70 -7.74 -8.51
C PRO A 82 -11.82 -8.09 -7.30
N ILE A 83 -12.03 -7.37 -6.20
CA ILE A 83 -11.38 -7.54 -4.90
C ILE A 83 -12.37 -8.14 -3.92
N LEU A 84 -11.93 -9.11 -3.10
CA LEU A 84 -12.79 -9.73 -2.08
C LEU A 84 -12.96 -8.78 -0.88
N MET A 85 -14.19 -8.34 -0.64
CA MET A 85 -14.57 -7.46 0.46
C MET A 85 -14.76 -8.25 1.77
N ALA A 86 -14.64 -7.60 2.92
CA ALA A 86 -14.74 -8.25 4.24
C ALA A 86 -16.10 -8.91 4.49
N ASP A 87 -17.18 -8.38 3.90
CA ASP A 87 -18.54 -8.93 3.95
C ASP A 87 -18.75 -10.17 3.05
N GLY A 88 -17.72 -10.56 2.29
CA GLY A 88 -17.73 -11.67 1.35
C GLY A 88 -18.36 -11.33 -0.01
N THR A 89 -18.63 -10.05 -0.29
CA THR A 89 -18.95 -9.54 -1.63
C THR A 89 -17.67 -9.21 -2.39
N THR A 90 -17.82 -8.69 -3.61
CA THR A 90 -16.68 -8.33 -4.47
C THR A 90 -16.87 -6.93 -5.04
N LYS A 91 -15.78 -6.16 -5.17
CA LYS A 91 -15.79 -4.80 -5.72
C LYS A 91 -14.66 -4.64 -6.74
N PRO A 92 -14.87 -4.01 -7.91
CA PRO A 92 -13.78 -3.70 -8.83
C PRO A 92 -12.67 -2.90 -8.12
N ILE A 93 -11.39 -3.19 -8.39
CA ILE A 93 -10.29 -2.48 -7.73
C ILE A 93 -10.36 -0.98 -7.97
N ALA A 94 -10.81 -0.52 -9.15
CA ALA A 94 -10.99 0.91 -9.41
C ALA A 94 -12.03 1.58 -8.48
N ASP A 95 -12.97 0.81 -7.94
CA ASP A 95 -14.05 1.27 -7.06
C ASP A 95 -13.75 1.09 -5.56
N VAL A 96 -12.69 0.36 -5.23
CA VAL A 96 -12.17 0.27 -3.86
C VAL A 96 -11.74 1.66 -3.37
N ARG A 97 -12.02 1.95 -2.10
CA ARG A 97 -11.69 3.22 -1.44
C ARG A 97 -10.84 2.97 -0.19
N VAL A 98 -10.05 3.96 0.20
CA VAL A 98 -9.36 3.96 1.49
C VAL A 98 -10.40 3.85 2.61
N GLY A 99 -10.12 3.00 3.60
CA GLY A 99 -11.08 2.65 4.65
C GLY A 99 -11.97 1.44 4.35
N ASP A 100 -12.04 0.98 3.09
CA ASP A 100 -12.78 -0.25 2.78
C ASP A 100 -12.13 -1.44 3.50
N ALA A 101 -12.95 -2.25 4.17
CA ALA A 101 -12.52 -3.51 4.76
C ALA A 101 -12.52 -4.63 3.70
N ILE A 102 -11.37 -5.26 3.49
CA ILE A 102 -11.17 -6.30 2.47
C ILE A 102 -10.42 -7.50 3.05
N TYR A 103 -10.37 -8.59 2.29
CA TYR A 103 -9.53 -9.73 2.64
C TYR A 103 -8.11 -9.58 2.09
N GLY A 104 -7.15 -9.75 2.98
CA GLY A 104 -5.78 -10.12 2.69
C GLY A 104 -5.43 -11.40 3.43
N THR A 105 -4.16 -11.60 3.72
CA THR A 105 -3.68 -12.85 4.31
C THR A 105 -2.57 -12.64 5.32
N VAL A 106 -2.57 -13.43 6.39
CA VAL A 106 -1.54 -13.42 7.44
C VAL A 106 -0.90 -14.79 7.55
N ARG A 107 0.37 -14.81 7.98
CA ARG A 107 1.06 -16.07 8.25
C ARG A 107 0.88 -16.42 9.73
N ASP A 108 0.33 -17.60 9.98
CA ASP A 108 0.09 -18.15 11.30
C ASP A 108 0.72 -19.56 11.37
N GLY A 109 1.86 -19.65 12.06
CA GLY A 109 2.71 -20.83 12.09
C GLY A 109 3.12 -21.29 10.68
N ASN A 110 2.80 -22.54 10.34
CA ASN A 110 3.12 -23.14 9.05
C ASN A 110 2.12 -22.79 7.93
N TYR A 111 1.01 -22.12 8.26
CA TYR A 111 -0.07 -21.86 7.32
C TYR A 111 -0.23 -20.36 7.05
N ARG A 112 -0.70 -20.03 5.85
CA ARG A 112 -1.23 -18.70 5.54
C ARG A 112 -2.76 -18.77 5.69
N ARG A 113 -3.36 -17.76 6.31
CA ARG A 113 -4.81 -17.68 6.57
C ARG A 113 -5.37 -16.39 6.01
N TYR A 114 -6.64 -16.41 5.60
CA TYR A 114 -7.35 -15.19 5.24
C TYR A 114 -7.57 -14.33 6.49
N ALA A 115 -7.37 -13.03 6.36
CA ALA A 115 -7.58 -12.05 7.42
C ALA A 115 -8.24 -10.80 6.85
N ILE A 116 -9.12 -10.19 7.64
CA ILE A 116 -9.70 -8.90 7.29
C ILE A 116 -8.65 -7.82 7.55
N THR A 117 -8.56 -6.88 6.61
CA THR A 117 -7.63 -5.75 6.65
C THR A 117 -8.29 -4.53 6.04
N GLU A 118 -7.73 -3.36 6.31
CA GLU A 118 -8.21 -2.09 5.76
C GLU A 118 -7.36 -1.68 4.56
N VAL A 119 -8.00 -1.06 3.56
CA VAL A 119 -7.33 -0.38 2.47
C VAL A 119 -6.76 0.93 2.99
N LEU A 120 -5.44 1.04 2.98
CA LEU A 120 -4.67 2.19 3.47
C LEU A 120 -4.37 3.21 2.36
N ALA A 121 -4.32 2.77 1.11
CA ALA A 121 -4.06 3.62 -0.05
C ALA A 121 -4.60 2.99 -1.34
N HIS A 122 -4.90 3.83 -2.33
CA HIS A 122 -5.40 3.43 -3.65
C HIS A 122 -4.91 4.42 -4.71
N TRP A 123 -4.36 3.92 -5.81
CA TRP A 123 -3.86 4.77 -6.89
C TRP A 123 -3.92 4.06 -8.24
N SER A 124 -3.64 4.82 -9.30
CA SER A 124 -3.55 4.31 -10.68
C SER A 124 -2.32 4.82 -11.43
N THR A 125 -1.90 4.02 -12.41
CA THR A 125 -0.82 4.30 -13.38
C THR A 125 -1.15 3.65 -14.73
N VAL A 126 -0.48 4.03 -15.81
CA VAL A 126 -0.65 3.40 -17.13
C VAL A 126 0.56 2.51 -17.41
N LYS A 127 0.32 1.25 -17.76
CA LYS A 127 1.38 0.25 -18.01
C LYS A 127 1.01 -0.76 -19.10
N PRO A 128 2.00 -1.36 -19.77
CA PRO A 128 1.79 -2.52 -20.64
C PRO A 128 1.05 -3.64 -19.89
N ALA A 129 -0.02 -4.13 -20.51
CA ALA A 129 -0.94 -5.09 -19.93
C ALA A 129 -0.66 -6.52 -20.38
N TYR A 130 -0.71 -7.44 -19.42
CA TYR A 130 -0.59 -8.88 -19.64
C TYR A 130 -1.80 -9.60 -19.06
N ARG A 131 -2.35 -10.56 -19.81
CA ARG A 131 -3.41 -11.44 -19.34
C ARG A 131 -2.79 -12.74 -18.82
N VAL A 132 -3.06 -13.06 -17.56
CA VAL A 132 -2.76 -14.36 -16.95
C VAL A 132 -4.06 -15.18 -16.93
N THR A 133 -4.03 -16.35 -17.58
CA THR A 133 -5.13 -17.31 -17.59
C THR A 133 -4.74 -18.53 -16.77
N LEU A 134 -5.60 -18.97 -15.86
CA LEU A 134 -5.42 -20.19 -15.05
C LEU A 134 -6.24 -21.34 -15.60
N GLU A 135 -5.88 -22.58 -15.26
CA GLU A 135 -6.53 -23.79 -15.77
C GLU A 135 -7.98 -23.96 -15.34
N ASP A 136 -8.40 -23.33 -14.24
CA ASP A 136 -9.80 -23.32 -13.83
C ASP A 136 -10.66 -22.25 -14.51
N GLY A 137 -10.08 -21.52 -15.48
CA GLY A 137 -10.74 -20.48 -16.26
C GLY A 137 -10.58 -19.07 -15.69
N THR A 138 -9.97 -18.91 -14.50
CA THR A 138 -9.71 -17.59 -13.90
C THR A 138 -8.80 -16.76 -14.82
N LYS A 139 -9.19 -15.50 -15.07
CA LYS A 139 -8.42 -14.54 -15.87
C LYS A 139 -8.11 -13.30 -15.05
N LEU A 140 -6.87 -12.85 -15.11
CA LEU A 140 -6.36 -11.63 -14.47
C LEU A 140 -5.63 -10.79 -15.50
N VAL A 141 -5.82 -9.48 -15.48
CA VAL A 141 -5.04 -8.56 -16.30
C VAL A 141 -4.19 -7.70 -15.38
N ALA A 142 -2.88 -7.71 -15.61
CA ALA A 142 -1.91 -7.08 -14.74
C ALA A 142 -0.70 -6.54 -15.50
N SER A 143 0.03 -5.62 -14.87
CA SER A 143 1.34 -5.20 -15.37
C SER A 143 2.38 -6.32 -15.28
N GLY A 144 3.40 -6.29 -16.14
CA GLY A 144 4.45 -7.31 -16.16
C GLY A 144 5.21 -7.45 -14.83
N ASP A 145 5.30 -6.37 -14.06
CA ASP A 145 5.96 -6.34 -12.76
C ASP A 145 5.06 -6.85 -11.63
N HIS A 146 3.75 -6.96 -11.84
CA HIS A 146 2.82 -7.35 -10.78
C HIS A 146 3.14 -8.74 -10.21
N ARG A 147 2.96 -8.95 -8.90
CA ARG A 147 3.29 -10.22 -8.24
C ARG A 147 2.06 -10.93 -7.72
N PHE A 148 1.97 -12.23 -8.04
CA PHE A 148 1.01 -13.16 -7.45
C PHE A 148 1.73 -14.16 -6.56
N LEU A 149 1.07 -14.58 -5.48
CA LEU A 149 1.60 -15.64 -4.63
C LEU A 149 1.37 -17.00 -5.33
N SER A 150 2.45 -17.75 -5.55
CA SER A 150 2.39 -19.13 -6.02
C SER A 150 2.75 -20.12 -4.93
N ASP A 151 2.54 -21.40 -5.21
CA ASP A 151 3.04 -22.55 -4.46
C ASP A 151 4.56 -22.52 -4.23
N ARG A 152 5.29 -21.75 -5.04
CA ARG A 152 6.75 -21.53 -4.96
C ARG A 152 7.12 -20.09 -4.57
N GLY A 153 6.23 -19.39 -3.87
CA GLY A 153 6.43 -18.02 -3.42
C GLY A 153 5.95 -16.97 -4.43
N TRP A 154 6.33 -15.70 -4.21
CA TRP A 154 5.90 -14.59 -5.05
C TRP A 154 6.55 -14.63 -6.45
N LYS A 155 5.74 -14.48 -7.50
CA LYS A 155 6.18 -14.49 -8.90
C LYS A 155 5.63 -13.29 -9.65
N HIS A 156 6.47 -12.65 -10.44
CA HIS A 156 6.09 -11.55 -11.35
C HIS A 156 5.26 -12.09 -12.51
N VAL A 157 4.40 -11.27 -13.11
CA VAL A 157 3.61 -11.69 -14.28
C VAL A 157 4.52 -12.03 -15.46
N THR A 158 5.52 -11.20 -15.74
CA THR A 158 6.51 -11.47 -16.77
C THR A 158 7.94 -11.30 -16.27
N GLY A 159 8.88 -11.91 -16.99
CA GLY A 159 10.32 -11.80 -16.81
C GLY A 159 11.02 -12.40 -18.03
N ALA A 160 12.35 -12.36 -18.06
CA ALA A 160 13.11 -13.02 -19.11
C ALA A 160 13.38 -14.50 -18.73
N GLU A 161 13.21 -15.43 -19.68
CA GLU A 161 13.52 -16.85 -19.46
C GLU A 161 15.03 -17.10 -19.26
N GLN A 162 15.86 -16.25 -19.87
CA GLN A 162 17.32 -16.32 -19.84
C GLN A 162 17.91 -14.91 -19.78
N GLY A 163 19.14 -14.79 -19.28
CA GLY A 163 19.87 -13.53 -19.24
C GLY A 163 19.65 -12.70 -17.97
N PRO A 164 20.20 -11.46 -17.92
CA PRO A 164 20.30 -10.65 -16.71
C PRO A 164 18.97 -10.09 -16.18
N GLU A 165 17.88 -10.15 -16.94
CA GLU A 165 16.52 -9.78 -16.51
C GLU A 165 15.72 -10.98 -15.94
N GLN A 166 16.39 -12.10 -15.68
CA GLN A 166 15.76 -13.31 -15.14
C GLN A 166 15.37 -13.10 -13.66
N ARG A 167 14.10 -12.79 -13.44
CA ARG A 167 13.46 -12.72 -12.13
C ARG A 167 12.53 -13.91 -11.91
N PRO A 168 12.09 -14.24 -10.69
CA PRO A 168 11.01 -15.21 -10.51
C PRO A 168 9.73 -14.68 -11.16
N PHE A 169 9.40 -15.19 -12.35
CA PHE A 169 8.19 -14.87 -13.08
C PHE A 169 7.26 -16.09 -13.16
N LEU A 170 6.01 -15.86 -13.53
CA LEU A 170 5.03 -16.89 -13.74
C LEU A 170 5.38 -17.69 -14.99
N THR A 171 5.34 -19.01 -14.85
CA THR A 171 5.42 -19.98 -15.95
C THR A 171 4.20 -20.87 -15.85
N THR A 172 3.93 -21.65 -16.90
CA THR A 172 2.84 -22.64 -16.88
C THR A 172 3.02 -23.74 -15.85
N ASN A 173 4.21 -23.85 -15.23
CA ASN A 173 4.49 -24.76 -14.13
C ASN A 173 4.12 -24.21 -12.75
N ASN A 174 3.71 -22.94 -12.65
CA ASN A 174 3.36 -22.34 -11.36
C ASN A 174 1.87 -22.50 -11.05
N LYS A 175 1.56 -22.72 -9.77
CA LYS A 175 0.19 -22.76 -9.26
C LYS A 175 -0.03 -21.59 -8.32
N LEU A 176 -0.98 -20.70 -8.65
CA LEU A 176 -1.30 -19.57 -7.80
C LEU A 176 -2.00 -20.03 -6.50
N MET A 177 -1.83 -19.24 -5.44
CA MET A 177 -2.46 -19.46 -4.14
C MET A 177 -3.77 -18.70 -4.06
N GLY A 178 -4.83 -19.36 -3.59
CA GLY A 178 -6.17 -18.79 -3.49
C GLY A 178 -7.24 -19.87 -3.62
N PHE A 179 -8.47 -19.46 -3.93
CA PHE A 179 -9.61 -20.37 -4.16
C PHE A 179 -10.16 -20.33 -5.59
N GLY A 180 -9.66 -19.42 -6.44
CA GLY A 180 -10.06 -19.30 -7.85
C GLY A 180 -11.16 -18.27 -8.10
N GLY A 181 -11.41 -18.01 -9.38
CA GLY A 181 -12.22 -16.89 -9.86
C GLY A 181 -13.57 -16.73 -9.16
N PHE A 182 -13.96 -15.47 -8.96
CA PHE A 182 -15.26 -15.15 -8.40
C PHE A 182 -16.38 -15.51 -9.38
N ALA A 183 -17.54 -15.89 -8.84
CA ALA A 183 -18.73 -16.10 -9.67
C ALA A 183 -19.50 -14.78 -9.81
N GLU A 184 -20.28 -14.65 -10.87
CA GLU A 184 -21.14 -13.48 -11.04
C GLU A 184 -22.23 -13.43 -9.96
N PRO A 185 -22.46 -12.26 -9.34
CA PRO A 185 -23.57 -12.07 -8.41
C PRO A 185 -24.93 -12.27 -9.09
N PRO A 186 -25.96 -12.68 -8.34
CA PRO A 186 -27.29 -12.83 -8.89
C PRO A 186 -27.85 -11.47 -9.31
N LYS A 187 -28.78 -11.49 -10.28
CA LYS A 187 -29.60 -10.32 -10.57
C LYS A 187 -30.63 -10.17 -9.46
N GLU A 188 -30.77 -8.97 -8.91
CA GLU A 188 -31.81 -8.60 -7.93
C GLU A 188 -33.22 -8.50 -8.56
N SER A 189 -33.59 -9.51 -9.35
CA SER A 189 -34.85 -9.57 -10.07
C SER A 189 -36.01 -9.92 -9.14
N VAL A 190 -37.24 -9.65 -9.59
CA VAL A 190 -38.46 -10.06 -8.86
C VAL A 190 -38.47 -11.57 -8.59
N ALA A 191 -37.93 -12.38 -9.50
CA ALA A 191 -37.84 -13.82 -9.34
C ALA A 191 -36.85 -14.22 -8.23
N TYR A 192 -35.68 -13.57 -8.16
CA TYR A 192 -34.72 -13.76 -7.07
C TYR A 192 -35.33 -13.41 -5.71
N ARG A 193 -35.98 -12.25 -5.59
CA ARG A 193 -36.66 -11.83 -4.35
C ARG A 193 -37.71 -12.83 -3.89
N ARG A 194 -38.54 -13.33 -4.82
CA ARG A 194 -39.51 -14.40 -4.52
C ARG A 194 -38.85 -15.70 -4.05
N GLY A 195 -37.75 -16.08 -4.69
CA GLY A 195 -36.95 -17.23 -4.27
C GLY A 195 -36.45 -17.05 -2.84
N TYR A 196 -35.82 -15.91 -2.55
CA TYR A 196 -35.30 -15.58 -1.22
C TYR A 196 -36.39 -15.64 -0.15
N LEU A 197 -37.53 -14.99 -0.39
CA LEU A 197 -38.68 -15.06 0.52
C LEU A 197 -39.16 -16.48 0.72
N CYS A 198 -39.22 -17.30 -0.35
CA CYS A 198 -39.64 -18.70 -0.25
C CYS A 198 -38.70 -19.51 0.64
N GLY A 199 -37.37 -19.38 0.46
CA GLY A 199 -36.38 -20.09 1.27
C GLY A 199 -36.38 -19.63 2.74
N MET A 200 -36.35 -18.32 2.96
CA MET A 200 -36.28 -17.74 4.30
C MET A 200 -37.54 -18.01 5.13
N ILE A 201 -38.73 -17.74 4.57
CA ILE A 201 -39.99 -17.86 5.30
C ILE A 201 -40.30 -19.32 5.61
N ARG A 202 -39.97 -20.26 4.70
CA ARG A 202 -40.18 -21.69 4.94
C ARG A 202 -39.16 -22.30 5.89
N GLY A 203 -37.96 -21.73 5.99
CA GLY A 203 -36.96 -22.15 6.97
C GLY A 203 -37.31 -21.70 8.38
N ASP A 204 -37.41 -20.38 8.59
CA ASP A 204 -37.37 -19.81 9.95
C ASP A 204 -38.65 -19.08 10.40
N ALA A 205 -39.61 -18.80 9.51
CA ALA A 205 -40.80 -18.03 9.89
C ALA A 205 -41.89 -18.93 10.49
N ASN A 206 -42.59 -18.41 11.50
CA ASN A 206 -43.90 -18.92 11.87
C ASN A 206 -44.96 -18.35 10.91
N PHE A 207 -45.45 -19.20 10.01
CA PHE A 207 -46.48 -18.88 9.04
C PHE A 207 -47.66 -19.86 9.17
N SER A 208 -48.66 -19.49 9.98
CA SER A 208 -49.73 -20.40 10.40
C SER A 208 -51.13 -19.78 10.31
N ARG A 209 -52.11 -20.63 10.05
CA ARG A 209 -53.54 -20.30 10.09
C ARG A 209 -54.19 -21.05 11.25
N TYR A 210 -54.79 -20.32 12.19
CA TYR A 210 -55.44 -20.90 13.36
C TYR A 210 -56.95 -20.76 13.25
N VAL A 211 -57.66 -21.88 13.44
CA VAL A 211 -59.13 -21.91 13.51
C VAL A 211 -59.53 -22.04 14.98
N HIS A 212 -60.27 -21.05 15.49
CA HIS A 212 -60.66 -21.00 16.90
C HIS A 212 -61.93 -21.81 17.14
N ALA A 213 -61.79 -22.97 17.80
CA ALA A 213 -62.81 -24.01 17.94
C ALA A 213 -64.16 -23.63 18.62
N PRO A 214 -64.33 -22.49 19.32
CA PRO A 214 -65.68 -22.06 19.74
C PRO A 214 -66.41 -21.16 18.74
N THR A 215 -65.71 -20.50 17.81
CA THR A 215 -66.27 -19.42 16.97
C THR A 215 -66.14 -19.66 15.47
N GLY A 216 -65.32 -20.65 15.06
CA GLY A 216 -64.94 -20.84 13.66
C GLY A 216 -64.08 -19.68 13.10
N LYS A 217 -63.75 -18.67 13.92
CA LYS A 217 -62.94 -17.53 13.49
C LYS A 217 -61.55 -18.01 13.09
N VAL A 218 -61.07 -17.49 11.98
CA VAL A 218 -59.74 -17.80 11.46
C VAL A 218 -58.82 -16.62 11.74
N SER A 219 -57.69 -16.88 12.42
CA SER A 219 -56.61 -15.90 12.53
C SER A 219 -55.42 -16.30 11.67
N HIS A 220 -54.85 -15.32 10.98
CA HIS A 220 -53.67 -15.45 10.15
C HIS A 220 -52.46 -14.92 10.92
N GLN A 221 -51.34 -15.65 10.91
CA GLN A 221 -50.13 -15.22 11.59
C GLN A 221 -48.91 -15.44 10.71
N PHE A 222 -48.19 -14.35 10.46
CA PHE A 222 -46.82 -14.35 9.98
C PHE A 222 -45.92 -13.70 11.04
N ARG A 223 -44.84 -14.38 11.40
CA ARG A 223 -43.76 -13.83 12.23
C ARG A 223 -42.42 -14.43 11.82
N LEU A 224 -41.45 -13.58 11.52
CA LEU A 224 -40.05 -13.96 11.36
C LEU A 224 -39.24 -13.27 12.46
N ALA A 225 -38.49 -14.04 13.23
CA ALA A 225 -37.68 -13.55 14.35
C ALA A 225 -36.24 -14.05 14.16
N LEU A 226 -35.29 -13.13 14.00
CA LEU A 226 -33.90 -13.46 13.66
C LEU A 226 -32.94 -12.69 14.58
N ALA A 227 -31.77 -13.29 14.83
CA ALA A 227 -30.66 -12.66 15.54
C ALA A 227 -29.72 -11.87 14.61
N ASP A 228 -29.87 -12.05 13.29
CA ASP A 228 -29.08 -11.38 12.26
C ASP A 228 -29.99 -10.39 11.52
N ASP A 229 -29.74 -9.10 11.73
CA ASP A 229 -30.59 -8.01 11.24
C ASP A 229 -30.57 -7.93 9.70
N GLU A 230 -29.46 -8.29 9.06
CA GLU A 230 -29.32 -8.23 7.59
C GLU A 230 -30.40 -9.06 6.88
N ALA A 231 -30.61 -10.30 7.33
CA ALA A 231 -31.61 -11.19 6.76
C ALA A 231 -33.05 -10.74 7.08
N LEU A 232 -33.29 -10.21 8.28
CA LEU A 232 -34.59 -9.69 8.69
C LEU A 232 -34.99 -8.47 7.86
N LEU A 233 -34.08 -7.50 7.73
CA LEU A 233 -34.29 -6.29 6.96
C LEU A 233 -34.45 -6.60 5.46
N ARG A 234 -33.61 -7.47 4.89
CA ARG A 234 -33.76 -7.91 3.50
C ARG A 234 -35.11 -8.57 3.25
N THR A 235 -35.57 -9.42 4.17
CA THR A 235 -36.91 -10.05 4.08
C THR A 235 -38.02 -9.02 4.12
N ARG A 236 -37.96 -8.07 5.06
CA ARG A 236 -38.92 -6.96 5.16
C ARG A 236 -38.97 -6.15 3.87
N ASP A 237 -37.82 -5.76 3.35
CA ASP A 237 -37.72 -4.90 2.18
C ASP A 237 -38.23 -5.61 0.92
N TYR A 238 -37.96 -6.92 0.77
CA TYR A 238 -38.57 -7.71 -0.30
C TYR A 238 -40.08 -7.85 -0.13
N LEU A 239 -40.60 -8.04 1.09
CA LEU A 239 -42.06 -8.05 1.33
C LEU A 239 -42.72 -6.72 0.96
N ILE A 240 -42.08 -5.59 1.26
CA ILE A 240 -42.56 -4.26 0.86
C ILE A 240 -42.70 -4.17 -0.67
N THR A 241 -41.78 -4.75 -1.44
CA THR A 241 -41.87 -4.75 -2.92
C THR A 241 -43.09 -5.50 -3.46
N PHE A 242 -43.71 -6.35 -2.64
CA PHE A 242 -44.96 -7.05 -2.94
C PHE A 242 -46.17 -6.46 -2.20
N ALA A 243 -46.07 -5.21 -1.75
CA ALA A 243 -47.10 -4.50 -0.99
C ALA A 243 -47.51 -5.19 0.33
N VAL A 244 -46.60 -5.98 0.92
CA VAL A 244 -46.80 -6.62 2.21
C VAL A 244 -46.13 -5.77 3.29
N LEU A 245 -46.95 -5.08 4.09
CA LEU A 245 -46.47 -4.32 5.24
C LEU A 245 -46.37 -5.21 6.49
N THR A 246 -45.29 -5.04 7.25
CA THR A 246 -45.04 -5.75 8.51
C THR A 246 -44.70 -4.77 9.62
N THR A 247 -45.11 -5.09 10.85
CA THR A 247 -44.69 -4.35 12.03
C THR A 247 -43.44 -4.96 12.61
N GLU A 248 -42.43 -4.14 12.86
CA GLU A 248 -41.17 -4.53 13.48
C GLU A 248 -41.20 -4.31 14.99
N PHE A 249 -40.62 -5.24 15.76
CA PHE A 249 -40.56 -5.18 17.22
C PHE A 249 -39.40 -6.00 17.79
N GLU A 250 -39.00 -5.70 19.02
CA GLU A 250 -38.02 -6.50 19.76
C GLU A 250 -38.68 -7.79 20.27
N PHE A 251 -38.14 -8.94 19.87
CA PHE A 251 -38.67 -10.25 20.25
C PHE A 251 -38.01 -10.78 21.52
N ALA A 252 -36.69 -10.58 21.66
CA ALA A 252 -35.95 -10.90 22.86
C ALA A 252 -34.77 -9.93 23.03
N THR A 253 -34.63 -9.35 24.22
CA THR A 253 -33.50 -8.49 24.57
C THR A 253 -32.21 -9.29 24.62
N GLY A 254 -31.12 -8.70 24.15
CA GLY A 254 -29.79 -9.33 24.21
C GLY A 254 -29.32 -9.54 25.65
N THR A 255 -28.57 -10.62 25.86
CA THR A 255 -27.84 -10.89 27.11
C THR A 255 -26.34 -10.96 26.82
N LEU A 256 -25.51 -11.04 27.86
CA LEU A 256 -24.05 -11.22 27.71
C LEU A 256 -23.68 -12.45 26.84
N SER A 257 -24.57 -13.44 26.72
CA SER A 257 -24.33 -14.68 25.97
C SER A 257 -25.21 -14.85 24.73
N ARG A 258 -26.18 -13.96 24.47
CA ARG A 258 -27.13 -14.08 23.35
C ARG A 258 -27.39 -12.73 22.70
N ARG A 259 -27.33 -12.70 21.36
CA ARG A 259 -27.67 -11.51 20.58
C ARG A 259 -29.15 -11.14 20.78
N PRO A 260 -29.49 -9.83 20.71
CA PRO A 260 -30.89 -9.42 20.65
C PRO A 260 -31.57 -10.05 19.43
N ILE A 261 -32.84 -10.38 19.56
CA ILE A 261 -33.65 -10.94 18.48
C ILE A 261 -34.71 -9.90 18.12
N ARG A 262 -34.70 -9.45 16.86
CA ARG A 262 -35.74 -8.60 16.28
C ARG A 262 -36.70 -9.46 15.49
N ALA A 263 -37.94 -8.99 15.37
CA ALA A 263 -38.95 -9.69 14.60
C ALA A 263 -39.81 -8.75 13.77
N ILE A 264 -40.24 -9.25 12.63
CA ILE A 264 -41.31 -8.66 11.81
C ILE A 264 -42.54 -9.55 11.90
N ARG A 265 -43.73 -8.94 11.96
CA ARG A 265 -45.00 -9.68 11.97
C ARG A 265 -46.07 -9.03 11.11
N SER A 266 -47.02 -9.85 10.67
CA SER A 266 -48.31 -9.42 10.15
C SER A 266 -49.40 -10.41 10.55
N SER A 267 -50.59 -9.89 10.85
CA SER A 267 -51.76 -10.68 11.23
C SER A 267 -52.96 -10.44 10.30
N THR A 268 -52.79 -9.62 9.26
CA THR A 268 -53.86 -9.34 8.31
C THR A 268 -54.00 -10.47 7.31
N ARG A 269 -55.24 -10.79 6.92
CA ARG A 269 -55.52 -11.80 5.90
C ARG A 269 -54.88 -11.42 4.56
N THR A 270 -54.99 -10.15 4.14
CA THR A 270 -54.42 -9.67 2.88
C THR A 270 -52.90 -9.86 2.82
N ALA A 271 -52.18 -9.55 3.90
CA ALA A 271 -50.74 -9.77 3.96
C ALA A 271 -50.40 -11.27 3.94
N PHE A 272 -51.16 -12.10 4.68
CA PHE A 272 -50.95 -13.54 4.70
C PHE A 272 -51.16 -14.16 3.31
N ASP A 273 -52.28 -13.85 2.65
CA ASP A 273 -52.60 -14.38 1.31
C ASP A 273 -51.56 -13.90 0.28
N ALA A 274 -51.05 -12.66 0.41
CA ALA A 274 -49.98 -12.13 -0.43
C ALA A 274 -48.64 -12.85 -0.19
N ILE A 275 -48.25 -13.09 1.07
CA ILE A 275 -47.04 -13.86 1.41
C ILE A 275 -47.18 -15.28 0.87
N GLU A 276 -48.31 -15.94 1.14
CA GLU A 276 -48.61 -17.29 0.67
C GLU A 276 -48.44 -17.37 -0.85
N HIS A 277 -48.98 -16.39 -1.59
CA HIS A 277 -48.84 -16.31 -3.03
C HIS A 277 -47.37 -16.27 -3.48
N GLN A 278 -46.52 -15.45 -2.83
CA GLN A 278 -45.11 -15.29 -3.24
C GLN A 278 -44.24 -16.52 -2.92
N ILE A 279 -44.56 -17.26 -1.86
CA ILE A 279 -43.75 -18.42 -1.40
C ILE A 279 -44.23 -19.77 -1.96
N ARG A 280 -45.13 -19.76 -2.95
CA ARG A 280 -45.57 -20.98 -3.63
C ARG A 280 -44.42 -21.59 -4.43
N TRP A 281 -44.31 -22.91 -4.35
CA TRP A 281 -43.37 -23.67 -5.16
C TRP A 281 -43.68 -23.47 -6.65
N PRO A 282 -42.75 -22.93 -7.44
CA PRO A 282 -42.98 -22.72 -8.87
C PRO A 282 -42.94 -24.07 -9.59
N ARG A 283 -43.80 -24.24 -10.59
CA ARG A 283 -43.76 -25.43 -11.47
C ARG A 283 -42.51 -25.44 -12.36
N PHE A 284 -42.09 -24.25 -12.82
CA PHE A 284 -40.93 -24.04 -13.67
C PHE A 284 -40.06 -22.90 -13.09
N PRO A 285 -39.14 -23.20 -12.16
CA PRO A 285 -38.26 -22.20 -11.56
C PRO A 285 -37.24 -21.69 -12.59
N CYS A 286 -37.03 -20.38 -12.66
CA CYS A 286 -35.90 -19.79 -13.40
C CYS A 286 -34.64 -19.75 -12.52
N ARG A 287 -33.47 -19.52 -13.15
CA ARG A 287 -32.17 -19.45 -12.45
C ARG A 287 -32.17 -18.46 -11.29
N ASP A 288 -32.68 -17.25 -11.51
CA ASP A 288 -32.73 -16.19 -10.48
C ASP A 288 -33.53 -16.63 -9.25
N TRP A 289 -34.68 -17.29 -9.46
CA TRP A 289 -35.48 -17.81 -8.36
C TRP A 289 -34.74 -18.92 -7.59
N LEU A 290 -34.01 -19.79 -8.28
CA LEU A 290 -33.19 -20.84 -7.64
C LEU A 290 -32.05 -20.24 -6.80
N CYS A 291 -31.35 -19.22 -7.32
CA CYS A 291 -30.34 -18.48 -6.56
C CYS A 291 -30.95 -17.85 -5.30
N GLY A 292 -32.09 -17.17 -5.45
CA GLY A 292 -32.80 -16.56 -4.33
C GLY A 292 -33.22 -17.59 -3.29
N PHE A 293 -33.83 -18.70 -3.72
CA PHE A 293 -34.25 -19.77 -2.83
C PHE A 293 -33.10 -20.32 -1.99
N LEU A 294 -31.96 -20.59 -2.62
CA LEU A 294 -30.76 -21.07 -1.94
C LEU A 294 -30.18 -20.05 -0.96
N ALA A 295 -30.21 -18.76 -1.31
CA ALA A 295 -29.79 -17.68 -0.43
C ALA A 295 -30.67 -17.61 0.83
N GLY A 296 -31.99 -17.59 0.63
CA GLY A 296 -32.96 -17.49 1.71
C GLY A 296 -32.92 -18.71 2.65
N ILE A 297 -32.84 -19.92 2.10
CA ILE A 297 -32.76 -21.13 2.95
C ILE A 297 -31.41 -21.25 3.67
N PHE A 298 -30.32 -20.74 3.08
CA PHE A 298 -29.03 -20.69 3.76
C PHE A 298 -29.02 -19.64 4.88
N ASP A 299 -29.66 -18.50 4.68
CA ASP A 299 -29.78 -17.50 5.74
C ASP A 299 -30.69 -17.96 6.88
N ALA A 300 -31.73 -18.75 6.60
CA ALA A 300 -32.52 -19.41 7.64
C ALA A 300 -31.70 -20.51 8.34
N GLU A 301 -31.43 -21.61 7.63
CA GLU A 301 -30.99 -22.89 8.22
C GLU A 301 -29.51 -23.22 7.95
N GLY A 302 -28.83 -22.38 7.18
CA GLY A 302 -27.48 -22.62 6.72
C GLY A 302 -26.39 -22.26 7.73
N SER A 303 -25.26 -22.94 7.60
CA SER A 303 -24.04 -22.66 8.35
C SER A 303 -22.79 -22.90 7.51
N TYR A 304 -21.71 -22.18 7.84
CA TYR A 304 -20.38 -22.38 7.30
C TYR A 304 -19.36 -22.40 8.42
N SER A 305 -18.68 -23.53 8.58
CA SER A 305 -17.58 -23.73 9.54
C SER A 305 -16.52 -24.62 8.90
N GLY A 306 -15.91 -24.13 7.83
CA GLY A 306 -15.02 -24.90 6.96
C GLY A 306 -15.73 -25.86 5.99
N ALA A 307 -17.05 -26.04 6.14
CA ALA A 307 -17.91 -26.66 5.15
C ALA A 307 -19.31 -26.03 5.22
N TRP A 308 -19.88 -25.78 4.04
CA TRP A 308 -21.24 -25.29 3.85
C TRP A 308 -22.25 -26.39 4.15
N ARG A 309 -23.26 -26.10 4.96
CA ARG A 309 -24.34 -27.04 5.32
C ARG A 309 -25.69 -26.32 5.41
N VAL A 310 -26.75 -27.02 5.03
CA VAL A 310 -28.16 -26.65 5.30
C VAL A 310 -28.86 -27.89 5.83
N GLY A 311 -29.47 -27.80 7.01
CA GLY A 311 -30.24 -28.89 7.62
C GLY A 311 -31.71 -28.56 7.66
N ASN A 312 -32.58 -29.52 7.36
CA ASN A 312 -34.02 -29.35 7.54
C ASN A 312 -34.73 -30.71 7.77
N THR A 313 -35.85 -30.70 8.49
CA THR A 313 -36.69 -31.88 8.72
C THR A 313 -37.79 -32.03 7.67
N ASP A 314 -38.12 -30.97 6.92
CA ASP A 314 -39.08 -31.00 5.83
C ASP A 314 -38.44 -31.62 4.57
N PRO A 315 -38.89 -32.80 4.11
CA PRO A 315 -38.34 -33.45 2.92
C PRO A 315 -38.58 -32.64 1.64
N GLU A 316 -39.58 -31.76 1.59
CA GLU A 316 -39.82 -30.87 0.44
C GLU A 316 -38.77 -29.77 0.33
N ILE A 317 -38.38 -29.14 1.45
CA ILE A 317 -37.28 -28.16 1.49
C ILE A 317 -35.97 -28.82 1.07
N ILE A 318 -35.70 -30.04 1.54
CA ILE A 318 -34.50 -30.79 1.14
C ILE A 318 -34.52 -31.07 -0.37
N ARG A 319 -35.64 -31.54 -0.92
CA ARG A 319 -35.77 -31.77 -2.38
C ARG A 319 -35.55 -30.52 -3.22
N TRP A 320 -36.09 -29.37 -2.77
CA TRP A 320 -35.90 -28.11 -3.49
C TRP A 320 -34.47 -27.58 -3.37
N THR A 321 -33.85 -27.75 -2.20
CA THR A 321 -32.44 -27.40 -1.97
C THR A 321 -31.55 -28.21 -2.91
N THR A 322 -31.71 -29.53 -2.94
CA THR A 322 -30.91 -30.40 -3.83
C THR A 322 -31.15 -30.11 -5.30
N ARG A 323 -32.40 -29.93 -5.72
CA ARG A 323 -32.75 -29.56 -7.10
C ARG A 323 -32.12 -28.24 -7.53
N ALA A 324 -32.12 -27.23 -6.65
CA ALA A 324 -31.52 -25.94 -6.95
C ALA A 324 -29.99 -26.04 -7.04
N LEU A 325 -29.36 -26.82 -6.15
CA LEU A 325 -27.93 -27.11 -6.22
C LEU A 325 -27.54 -27.82 -7.52
N ASP A 326 -28.30 -28.85 -7.92
CA ASP A 326 -28.10 -29.56 -9.19
C ASP A 326 -28.20 -28.61 -10.40
N ALA A 327 -29.26 -27.79 -10.44
CA ALA A 327 -29.49 -26.85 -11.54
C ALA A 327 -28.40 -25.76 -11.65
N LEU A 328 -27.71 -25.45 -10.56
CA LEU A 328 -26.58 -24.51 -10.52
C LEU A 328 -25.20 -25.21 -10.55
N GLY A 329 -25.19 -26.52 -10.75
CA GLY A 329 -23.98 -27.35 -10.90
C GLY A 329 -23.17 -27.55 -9.62
N PHE A 330 -23.79 -27.45 -8.44
CA PHE A 330 -23.11 -27.72 -7.17
C PHE A 330 -23.13 -29.22 -6.86
N SER A 331 -21.97 -29.76 -6.47
CA SER A 331 -21.87 -31.13 -5.96
C SER A 331 -22.12 -31.15 -4.45
N TYR A 332 -22.96 -32.06 -3.97
CA TYR A 332 -23.31 -32.17 -2.55
C TYR A 332 -23.44 -33.62 -2.08
N VAL A 333 -23.60 -33.80 -0.77
CA VAL A 333 -24.02 -35.05 -0.13
C VAL A 333 -25.19 -34.81 0.80
N LEU A 334 -25.99 -35.86 1.01
CA LEU A 334 -27.00 -35.92 2.05
C LEU A 334 -26.45 -36.74 3.21
N GLU A 335 -26.44 -36.14 4.40
CA GLU A 335 -26.01 -36.77 5.64
C GLU A 335 -27.25 -36.93 6.53
N PRO A 336 -27.72 -38.17 6.79
CA PRO A 336 -28.74 -38.40 7.79
C PRO A 336 -28.13 -38.16 9.17
N VAL A 337 -28.78 -37.34 10.00
CA VAL A 337 -28.36 -37.18 11.39
C VAL A 337 -28.79 -38.42 12.14
N VAL A 338 -27.89 -39.01 12.94
CA VAL A 338 -28.08 -40.27 13.70
C VAL A 338 -29.25 -40.20 14.73
N LYS A 339 -29.94 -39.06 14.85
CA LYS A 339 -31.08 -38.86 15.77
C LYS A 339 -32.41 -39.17 15.07
N ALA A 340 -33.36 -39.74 15.82
CA ALA A 340 -34.67 -40.18 15.33
C ALA A 340 -35.66 -39.06 14.89
N ASN A 341 -35.19 -37.82 14.70
CA ASN A 341 -36.04 -36.66 14.44
C ASN A 341 -36.24 -36.34 12.94
N GLY A 342 -35.73 -37.19 12.04
CA GLY A 342 -35.89 -37.02 10.59
C GLY A 342 -35.06 -35.88 9.97
N LEU A 343 -34.09 -35.31 10.71
CA LEU A 343 -33.24 -34.23 10.22
C LEU A 343 -32.28 -34.73 9.13
N MET A 344 -32.34 -34.08 7.97
CA MET A 344 -31.42 -34.32 6.85
C MET A 344 -30.53 -33.10 6.65
N VAL A 345 -29.22 -33.33 6.46
CA VAL A 345 -28.25 -32.26 6.21
C VAL A 345 -27.70 -32.38 4.80
N VAL A 346 -27.87 -31.31 4.02
CA VAL A 346 -27.22 -31.12 2.71
C VAL A 346 -25.86 -30.46 2.96
N ARG A 347 -24.79 -31.08 2.48
CA ARG A 347 -23.42 -30.53 2.59
C ARG A 347 -22.77 -30.42 1.22
N LEU A 348 -22.20 -29.25 0.90
CA LEU A 348 -21.44 -29.09 -0.35
C LEU A 348 -20.12 -29.87 -0.31
N ARG A 349 -19.78 -30.45 -1.47
CA ARG A 349 -18.44 -30.95 -1.78
C ARG A 349 -17.60 -29.81 -2.37
N GLY A 350 -16.27 -29.92 -2.34
CA GLY A 350 -15.36 -28.96 -2.99
C GLY A 350 -14.76 -27.88 -2.09
N GLY A 351 -15.10 -27.85 -0.79
CA GLY A 351 -14.45 -27.00 0.21
C GLY A 351 -14.66 -25.50 -0.03
N LEU A 352 -13.62 -24.69 0.22
CA LEU A 352 -13.69 -23.23 0.16
C LEU A 352 -14.08 -22.71 -1.24
N LYS A 353 -13.58 -23.32 -2.32
CA LYS A 353 -13.91 -22.89 -3.70
C LYS A 353 -15.42 -22.92 -3.96
N GLU A 354 -16.06 -24.05 -3.67
CA GLU A 354 -17.50 -24.19 -3.89
C GLU A 354 -18.32 -23.37 -2.89
N ALA A 355 -17.84 -23.17 -1.66
CA ALA A 355 -18.48 -22.26 -0.71
C ALA A 355 -18.46 -20.81 -1.22
N MET A 356 -17.30 -20.31 -1.71
CA MET A 356 -17.21 -18.97 -2.30
C MET A 356 -18.04 -18.85 -3.58
N ARG A 357 -18.03 -19.89 -4.44
CA ARG A 357 -18.91 -19.93 -5.63
C ARG A 357 -20.38 -19.82 -5.23
N PHE A 358 -20.79 -20.53 -4.18
CA PHE A 358 -22.14 -20.43 -3.63
C PHE A 358 -22.43 -19.00 -3.15
N PHE A 359 -21.59 -18.43 -2.27
CA PHE A 359 -21.82 -17.10 -1.72
C PHE A 359 -21.91 -16.02 -2.80
N HIS A 360 -21.05 -16.08 -3.82
CA HIS A 360 -21.10 -15.14 -4.93
C HIS A 360 -22.32 -15.38 -5.83
N THR A 361 -22.64 -16.64 -6.17
CA THR A 361 -23.76 -16.96 -7.09
C THR A 361 -25.13 -16.67 -6.48
N THR A 362 -25.26 -16.85 -5.17
CA THR A 362 -26.56 -16.73 -4.49
C THR A 362 -26.69 -15.50 -3.60
N ASP A 363 -25.60 -14.83 -3.23
CA ASP A 363 -25.59 -13.66 -2.32
C ASP A 363 -26.47 -13.80 -1.05
N PRO A 364 -26.17 -14.70 -0.09
CA PRO A 364 -26.86 -14.71 1.19
C PRO A 364 -26.63 -13.41 1.98
N ALA A 365 -27.63 -12.97 2.73
CA ALA A 365 -27.64 -11.71 3.47
C ALA A 365 -26.75 -11.73 4.72
N ILE A 366 -26.65 -12.88 5.41
CA ILE A 366 -25.98 -12.94 6.71
C ILE A 366 -24.46 -13.00 6.51
N THR A 367 -23.81 -11.85 6.63
CA THR A 367 -22.37 -11.65 6.40
C THR A 367 -21.50 -12.58 7.24
N ARG A 368 -21.81 -12.77 8.53
CA ARG A 368 -21.07 -13.69 9.40
C ARG A 368 -21.09 -15.15 8.93
N LYS A 369 -22.13 -15.58 8.20
CA LYS A 369 -22.23 -16.96 7.65
C LYS A 369 -21.37 -17.12 6.38
N ARG A 370 -20.88 -16.01 5.81
CA ARG A 370 -20.01 -15.97 4.63
C ARG A 370 -18.53 -15.78 4.98
N SER A 371 -18.22 -15.39 6.22
CA SER A 371 -16.85 -15.10 6.64
C SER A 371 -15.90 -16.27 6.43
N ILE A 372 -14.72 -15.96 5.89
CA ILE A 372 -13.62 -16.91 5.69
C ILE A 372 -12.40 -16.53 6.52
N GLU A 373 -12.55 -15.58 7.44
CA GLU A 373 -11.46 -15.17 8.34
C GLU A 373 -10.91 -16.37 9.12
N GLY A 374 -9.59 -16.45 9.19
CA GLY A 374 -8.88 -17.57 9.84
C GLY A 374 -8.85 -18.87 9.02
N VAL A 375 -9.56 -18.98 7.90
CA VAL A 375 -9.50 -20.16 7.02
C VAL A 375 -8.11 -20.25 6.41
N ALA A 376 -7.47 -21.43 6.52
CA ALA A 376 -6.17 -21.67 5.91
C ALA A 376 -6.28 -21.71 4.38
N ILE A 377 -5.33 -21.07 3.70
CA ILE A 377 -5.22 -21.09 2.24
C ILE A 377 -4.73 -22.48 1.83
N LYS A 378 -5.63 -23.27 1.25
CA LYS A 378 -5.36 -24.60 0.71
C LYS A 378 -5.62 -24.59 -0.79
N SER A 379 -4.62 -24.98 -1.58
CA SER A 379 -4.69 -24.97 -3.05
C SER A 379 -5.45 -26.17 -3.62
N ASN A 380 -6.71 -26.35 -3.22
CA ASN A 380 -7.57 -27.40 -3.76
C ASN A 380 -8.12 -27.05 -5.15
N ALA A 381 -8.13 -25.77 -5.51
CA ALA A 381 -8.48 -25.30 -6.86
C ALA A 381 -7.34 -25.56 -7.86
N ASN A 382 -7.67 -25.82 -9.13
CA ASN A 382 -6.66 -25.98 -10.19
C ASN A 382 -6.18 -24.62 -10.71
N LEU A 383 -5.41 -23.91 -9.90
CA LEU A 383 -4.89 -22.57 -10.19
C LEU A 383 -3.53 -22.59 -10.90
N ARG A 384 -3.25 -23.65 -11.67
CA ARG A 384 -2.03 -23.68 -12.49
C ARG A 384 -2.15 -22.62 -13.58
N VAL A 385 -1.06 -21.91 -13.85
CA VAL A 385 -1.01 -20.94 -14.95
C VAL A 385 -1.13 -21.70 -16.27
N ALA A 386 -2.12 -21.37 -17.08
CA ALA A 386 -2.32 -21.94 -18.40
C ALA A 386 -1.63 -21.11 -19.48
N ALA A 387 -1.72 -19.78 -19.39
CA ALA A 387 -1.12 -18.85 -20.35
C ALA A 387 -0.84 -17.48 -19.74
N ILE A 388 0.17 -16.80 -20.30
CA ILE A 388 0.51 -15.40 -20.00
C ILE A 388 0.69 -14.71 -21.35
N GLU A 389 -0.18 -13.75 -21.64
CA GLU A 389 -0.28 -13.15 -22.98
C GLU A 389 -0.11 -11.63 -22.88
N PRO A 390 0.84 -11.00 -23.60
CA PRO A 390 0.85 -9.56 -23.75
C PRO A 390 -0.40 -9.13 -24.52
N LEU A 391 -1.11 -8.11 -24.02
CA LEU A 391 -2.28 -7.56 -24.72
C LEU A 391 -1.91 -6.57 -25.83
N GLY A 392 -0.65 -6.13 -25.88
CA GLY A 392 -0.20 -5.09 -26.81
C GLY A 392 -0.79 -3.70 -26.54
N LEU A 393 -1.38 -3.51 -25.35
CA LEU A 393 -2.03 -2.27 -24.92
C LEU A 393 -1.39 -1.78 -23.63
N GLU A 394 -1.28 -0.46 -23.49
CA GLU A 394 -1.09 0.17 -22.19
C GLU A 394 -2.45 0.52 -21.61
N LEU A 395 -2.74 0.02 -20.41
CA LEU A 395 -4.04 0.23 -19.75
C LEU A 395 -3.85 0.99 -18.44
N PRO A 396 -4.86 1.76 -18.00
CA PRO A 396 -4.95 2.22 -16.62
C PRO A 396 -5.00 0.99 -15.69
N MET A 397 -3.98 0.88 -14.85
CA MET A 397 -3.83 -0.14 -13.83
C MET A 397 -3.88 0.51 -12.46
N TYR A 398 -4.42 -0.21 -11.49
CA TYR A 398 -4.67 0.21 -10.13
C TYR A 398 -3.88 -0.68 -9.17
N ASP A 399 -3.56 -0.12 -8.01
CA ASP A 399 -3.01 -0.88 -6.89
C ASP A 399 -3.51 -0.30 -5.56
N ILE A 400 -3.43 -1.11 -4.52
CA ILE A 400 -3.84 -0.76 -3.17
C ILE A 400 -2.76 -1.14 -2.15
N THR A 401 -2.66 -0.34 -1.09
CA THR A 401 -1.95 -0.76 0.12
C THR A 401 -2.96 -1.25 1.13
N THR A 402 -2.67 -2.38 1.77
CA THR A 402 -3.46 -2.99 2.85
C THR A 402 -2.59 -3.22 4.08
N GLY A 403 -3.20 -3.36 5.25
CA GLY A 403 -2.50 -3.66 6.49
C GLY A 403 -1.78 -5.04 6.49
N THR A 404 -2.20 -5.99 5.66
CA THR A 404 -1.60 -7.34 5.59
C THR A 404 -0.46 -7.47 4.58
N GLY A 405 -0.22 -6.47 3.72
CA GLY A 405 0.81 -6.57 2.68
C GLY A 405 0.37 -7.32 1.41
N ASP A 406 -0.87 -7.80 1.36
CA ASP A 406 -1.50 -8.44 0.20
C ASP A 406 -3.04 -8.32 0.25
N PHE A 407 -3.70 -8.66 -0.86
CA PHE A 407 -5.15 -8.70 -1.02
C PHE A 407 -5.60 -9.84 -1.95
N ILE A 408 -6.89 -10.17 -1.96
CA ILE A 408 -7.45 -11.21 -2.83
C ILE A 408 -8.03 -10.60 -4.11
N ALA A 409 -7.35 -10.79 -5.23
CA ALA A 409 -7.72 -10.32 -6.56
C ALA A 409 -8.28 -11.48 -7.38
N ASN A 410 -9.56 -11.43 -7.77
CA ASN A 410 -10.27 -12.50 -8.47
C ASN A 410 -9.96 -13.92 -7.92
N GLY A 411 -9.96 -14.03 -6.59
CA GLY A 411 -9.79 -15.28 -5.87
C GLY A 411 -8.35 -15.81 -5.76
N VAL A 412 -7.35 -15.02 -6.16
CA VAL A 412 -5.93 -15.32 -5.92
C VAL A 412 -5.25 -14.25 -5.08
N VAL A 413 -4.21 -14.64 -4.35
CA VAL A 413 -3.46 -13.72 -3.49
C VAL A 413 -2.52 -12.84 -4.33
N SER A 414 -2.71 -11.54 -4.20
CA SER A 414 -2.03 -10.46 -4.93
C SER A 414 -1.22 -9.60 -3.96
N HIS A 415 0.02 -9.24 -4.33
CA HIS A 415 0.95 -8.51 -3.46
C HIS A 415 0.67 -6.98 -3.44
N ASN A 416 0.94 -6.30 -2.31
CA ASN A 416 0.90 -4.82 -2.18
C ASN A 416 2.21 -4.12 -2.64
N CYS A 417 2.30 -2.79 -2.53
CA CYS A 417 3.57 -2.03 -2.61
C CYS A 417 4.02 -1.51 -1.21
N TYR A 418 5.24 -1.85 -0.72
CA TYR A 418 5.65 -1.63 0.70
C TYR A 418 6.59 -0.41 1.00
N ALA A 419 7.11 0.34 0.01
CA ALA A 419 8.29 1.22 0.20
C ALA A 419 8.12 2.65 0.81
N ARG A 420 6.97 3.06 1.38
CA ARG A 420 6.54 4.49 1.31
C ARG A 420 6.20 5.27 2.63
N ASN A 421 6.57 4.77 3.82
CA ASN A 421 6.10 5.26 5.15
C ASN A 421 6.55 6.65 5.68
N SER A 422 7.24 7.51 4.92
CA SER A 422 7.62 8.86 5.42
C SER A 422 6.60 9.96 5.10
N HIS A 423 5.60 9.68 4.25
CA HIS A 423 4.54 10.61 3.81
C HIS A 423 3.23 10.47 4.58
N THR A 424 3.05 9.36 5.29
CA THR A 424 1.83 9.06 6.07
C THR A 424 1.65 9.98 7.29
N TYR A 425 2.72 10.61 7.80
CA TYR A 425 2.65 11.61 8.88
C TYR A 425 1.98 12.94 8.49
N LEU A 426 1.57 13.11 7.22
CA LEU A 426 1.01 14.35 6.67
C LEU A 426 -0.35 14.13 5.97
N ASP A 427 -1.01 12.99 6.17
CA ASP A 427 -2.23 12.56 5.47
C ASP A 427 -2.09 12.51 3.92
N LEU A 428 -0.88 12.29 3.40
CA LEU A 428 -0.63 12.12 1.95
C LEU A 428 -0.29 10.67 1.62
N ASP A 429 -0.75 10.22 0.45
CA ASP A 429 -0.58 8.83 0.02
C ASP A 429 0.91 8.50 -0.14
N ALA A 430 1.28 7.38 0.46
CA ALA A 430 2.58 6.78 0.32
C ALA A 430 2.90 6.53 -1.19
N GLY A 431 1.88 6.26 -2.01
CA GLY A 431 1.85 6.01 -3.45
C GLY A 431 2.09 7.24 -4.35
N ARG A 432 1.07 7.61 -5.11
CA ARG A 432 1.17 8.66 -6.15
C ARG A 432 1.64 10.00 -5.58
N ASP A 433 1.36 10.29 -4.32
CA ASP A 433 1.65 11.60 -3.73
C ASP A 433 3.12 11.80 -3.40
N PHE A 434 3.88 10.75 -3.07
CA PHE A 434 5.34 10.87 -2.93
C PHE A 434 6.02 11.35 -4.23
N ASP A 435 5.50 10.88 -5.38
CA ASP A 435 6.06 11.10 -6.70
C ASP A 435 5.48 12.34 -7.43
N THR A 436 4.27 12.75 -7.06
CA THR A 436 3.52 13.82 -7.74
C THR A 436 3.11 14.97 -6.84
N LYS A 437 3.20 14.83 -5.51
CA LYS A 437 2.76 15.85 -4.55
C LYS A 437 3.88 16.31 -3.63
N VAL A 438 4.54 17.40 -4.01
CA VAL A 438 5.66 17.97 -3.24
C VAL A 438 5.13 19.00 -2.26
N VAL A 439 5.37 18.80 -0.96
CA VAL A 439 5.10 19.81 0.06
C VAL A 439 6.21 20.84 0.05
N VAL A 440 5.84 22.10 -0.06
CA VAL A 440 6.75 23.23 -0.19
C VAL A 440 6.54 24.19 0.97
N LYS A 441 7.57 24.35 1.81
CA LYS A 441 7.52 25.28 2.94
C LYS A 441 7.83 26.70 2.47
N VAL A 442 6.81 27.39 1.96
CA VAL A 442 7.00 28.69 1.27
C VAL A 442 7.52 29.80 2.18
N ASN A 443 7.33 29.69 3.49
CA ASN A 443 7.85 30.64 4.48
C ASN A 443 9.20 30.22 5.09
N ALA A 444 9.90 29.25 4.50
CA ALA A 444 11.18 28.74 4.99
C ALA A 444 12.24 29.85 5.21
N PRO A 445 12.48 30.78 4.27
CA PRO A 445 13.43 31.88 4.48
C PRO A 445 13.08 32.76 5.68
N GLN A 446 11.80 33.09 5.87
CA GLN A 446 11.34 33.99 6.94
C GLN A 446 11.49 33.33 8.31
N LEU A 447 11.10 32.06 8.43
CA LEU A 447 11.28 31.30 9.67
C LEU A 447 12.75 31.14 10.03
N LEU A 448 13.61 30.95 9.03
CA LEU A 448 15.04 30.82 9.25
C LEU A 448 15.62 32.12 9.80
N ARG A 449 15.34 33.27 9.16
CA ARG A 449 15.76 34.59 9.68
C ARG A 449 15.31 34.82 11.11
N ALA A 450 14.04 34.52 11.43
CA ALA A 450 13.51 34.65 12.78
C ALA A 450 14.22 33.74 13.79
N LYS A 451 14.55 32.50 13.40
CA LYS A 451 15.28 31.55 14.25
C LYS A 451 16.72 32.00 14.50
N LEU A 452 17.43 32.44 13.47
CA LEU A 452 18.82 32.91 13.56
C LEU A 452 18.94 34.20 14.39
N ALA A 453 17.91 35.06 14.37
CA ALA A 453 17.84 36.26 15.20
C ALA A 453 17.42 36.00 16.66
N SER A 454 17.03 34.76 17.01
CA SER A 454 16.55 34.47 18.36
C SER A 454 17.70 34.45 19.39
N PRO A 455 17.52 35.01 20.61
CA PRO A 455 18.59 35.08 21.61
C PRO A 455 19.16 33.72 22.05
N GLY A 456 18.42 32.63 21.82
CA GLY A 456 18.81 31.27 22.18
C GLY A 456 19.48 30.49 21.04
N TRP A 457 19.81 31.12 19.91
CA TRP A 457 20.56 30.47 18.84
C TRP A 457 22.06 30.72 18.99
N GLY A 458 22.85 29.65 19.01
CA GLY A 458 24.28 29.70 19.32
C GLY A 458 25.19 29.78 18.09
N GLY A 459 24.63 29.88 16.88
CA GLY A 459 25.39 29.88 15.63
C GLY A 459 25.81 28.49 15.16
N GLU A 460 25.07 27.44 15.56
CA GLU A 460 25.43 26.07 15.22
C GLU A 460 25.32 25.77 13.71
N HIS A 461 26.12 24.81 13.25
CA HIS A 461 26.15 24.37 11.85
C HIS A 461 24.81 23.80 11.40
N ILE A 462 24.30 24.27 10.26
CA ILE A 462 23.05 23.80 9.65
C ILE A 462 23.35 23.01 8.36
N ALA A 463 22.88 21.77 8.29
CA ALA A 463 23.02 20.94 7.09
C ALA A 463 21.75 20.90 6.24
N MET A 464 21.92 20.95 4.92
CA MET A 464 20.85 20.89 3.91
C MET A 464 21.06 19.74 2.94
N GLY A 465 19.98 19.19 2.40
CA GLY A 465 20.02 18.02 1.51
C GLY A 465 20.20 16.68 2.24
N THR A 466 19.85 16.64 3.53
CA THR A 466 20.05 15.47 4.41
C THR A 466 18.94 14.42 4.29
N ASN A 467 17.73 14.84 3.93
CA ASN A 467 16.55 13.98 3.82
C ASN A 467 16.00 13.93 2.39
N VAL A 468 15.84 15.09 1.76
CA VAL A 468 15.42 15.24 0.36
C VAL A 468 16.32 16.28 -0.29
N ASP A 469 16.59 16.13 -1.59
CA ASP A 469 17.40 17.08 -2.33
C ASP A 469 16.79 18.49 -2.31
N CYS A 470 17.57 19.46 -1.87
CA CYS A 470 17.17 20.86 -1.77
C CYS A 470 17.22 21.61 -3.12
N TYR A 471 17.90 21.05 -4.12
CA TYR A 471 17.99 21.53 -5.51
C TYR A 471 17.31 20.56 -6.50
N GLN A 472 16.26 19.86 -6.06
CA GLN A 472 15.37 19.10 -6.94
C GLN A 472 14.64 20.02 -7.95
N ARG A 473 13.96 19.46 -8.95
CA ARG A 473 13.35 20.27 -10.04
C ARG A 473 12.38 21.34 -9.54
N ALA A 474 11.67 21.07 -8.44
CA ALA A 474 10.81 22.04 -7.75
C ALA A 474 11.52 23.37 -7.43
N GLU A 475 12.81 23.33 -7.07
CA GLU A 475 13.62 24.50 -6.74
C GLU A 475 13.80 25.46 -7.92
N GLY A 476 13.72 24.97 -9.17
CA GLY A 476 13.74 25.82 -10.37
C GLY A 476 12.60 26.84 -10.38
N ARG A 477 11.46 26.45 -9.79
CA ARG A 477 10.23 27.26 -9.73
C ARG A 477 10.10 28.05 -8.44
N TYR A 478 10.42 27.43 -7.30
CA TYR A 478 10.15 27.96 -5.97
C TYR A 478 11.25 28.86 -5.42
N ARG A 479 12.51 28.63 -5.83
CA ARG A 479 13.66 29.49 -5.50
C ARG A 479 13.85 29.72 -3.99
N LEU A 480 13.49 28.74 -3.15
CA LEU A 480 13.55 28.88 -1.69
C LEU A 480 14.99 28.88 -1.18
N MET A 481 15.90 28.19 -1.87
CA MET A 481 17.29 28.08 -1.47
C MET A 481 18.00 29.43 -1.46
N ARG A 482 17.73 30.28 -2.45
CA ARG A 482 18.26 31.65 -2.51
C ARG A 482 17.95 32.43 -1.22
N GLY A 483 16.69 32.46 -0.80
CA GLY A 483 16.29 33.15 0.43
C GLY A 483 16.84 32.48 1.72
N ILE A 484 17.06 31.17 1.70
CA ILE A 484 17.69 30.45 2.81
C ILE A 484 19.18 30.81 2.93
N ILE A 485 19.90 30.84 1.80
CA ILE A 485 21.33 31.21 1.76
C ILE A 485 21.53 32.66 2.18
N GLU A 486 20.68 33.58 1.71
CA GLU A 486 20.69 34.98 2.17
C GLU A 486 20.56 35.06 3.70
N ALA A 487 19.59 34.35 4.29
CA ALA A 487 19.38 34.37 5.73
C ALA A 487 20.60 33.84 6.52
N LEU A 488 21.26 32.80 6.01
CA LEU A 488 22.46 32.22 6.61
C LEU A 488 23.67 33.15 6.49
N ARG A 489 23.87 33.76 5.32
CA ARG A 489 24.90 34.79 5.07
C ARG A 489 24.70 35.98 6.00
N ASP A 490 23.50 36.55 6.04
CA ASP A 490 23.21 37.76 6.83
C ASP A 490 23.45 37.55 8.33
N ALA A 491 23.24 36.32 8.81
CA ALA A 491 23.52 35.92 10.19
C ALA A 491 24.95 35.39 10.42
N ALA A 492 25.79 35.33 9.38
CA ALA A 492 27.10 34.68 9.39
C ALA A 492 27.07 33.24 9.96
N ASN A 493 25.98 32.50 9.73
CA ASN A 493 25.78 31.18 10.33
C ASN A 493 26.40 30.06 9.46
N PRO A 494 27.24 29.18 10.00
CA PRO A 494 27.89 28.13 9.22
C PRO A 494 26.88 27.11 8.70
N PHE A 495 27.09 26.62 7.47
CA PHE A 495 26.19 25.66 6.85
C PHE A 495 26.84 24.73 5.83
N SER A 496 26.16 23.65 5.49
CA SER A 496 26.56 22.76 4.41
C SER A 496 25.40 22.35 3.51
N ILE A 497 25.71 22.11 2.24
CA ILE A 497 24.76 21.65 1.23
C ILE A 497 25.29 20.35 0.61
N LEU A 498 24.44 19.33 0.62
CA LEU A 498 24.59 18.12 -0.17
C LEU A 498 23.51 18.09 -1.26
N THR A 499 23.89 17.86 -2.52
CA THR A 499 22.90 17.78 -3.61
C THR A 499 23.32 16.84 -4.75
N LYS A 500 22.35 16.29 -5.46
CA LYS A 500 22.48 15.65 -6.77
C LYS A 500 22.05 16.58 -7.91
N GLY A 501 21.41 17.70 -7.61
CA GLY A 501 20.90 18.68 -8.56
C GLY A 501 21.94 19.67 -9.05
N THR A 502 21.88 20.04 -10.33
CA THR A 502 22.75 21.06 -10.93
C THR A 502 22.23 22.49 -10.72
N LEU A 503 21.03 22.66 -10.16
CA LEU A 503 20.44 23.97 -9.90
C LEU A 503 21.20 24.81 -8.88
N ILE A 504 22.08 24.19 -8.08
CA ILE A 504 22.98 24.89 -7.15
C ILE A 504 23.84 25.96 -7.85
N LEU A 505 24.21 25.74 -9.11
CA LEU A 505 25.02 26.68 -9.91
C LEU A 505 24.32 28.04 -10.11
N ARG A 506 22.99 28.08 -10.00
CA ARG A 506 22.21 29.32 -10.08
C ARG A 506 22.51 30.28 -8.94
N ASP A 507 22.87 29.76 -7.76
CA ASP A 507 23.02 30.53 -6.52
C ASP A 507 24.51 30.67 -6.12
N LEU A 508 25.42 30.54 -7.09
CA LEU A 508 26.88 30.58 -6.89
C LEU A 508 27.36 31.96 -6.39
N ASP A 509 26.73 33.03 -6.89
CA ASP A 509 26.93 34.41 -6.41
C ASP A 509 26.73 34.52 -4.90
N LEU A 510 25.62 33.99 -4.39
CA LEU A 510 25.28 34.04 -2.97
C LEU A 510 26.14 33.11 -2.12
N LEU A 511 26.54 31.96 -2.67
CA LEU A 511 27.44 31.05 -1.97
C LEU A 511 28.84 31.66 -1.79
N LEU A 512 29.31 32.45 -2.77
CA LEU A 512 30.56 33.22 -2.65
C LEU A 512 30.46 34.27 -1.55
N GLU A 513 29.39 35.09 -1.56
CA GLU A 513 29.17 36.07 -0.50
C GLU A 513 29.03 35.44 0.89
N ALA A 514 28.37 34.27 0.98
CA ALA A 514 28.25 33.53 2.23
C ALA A 514 29.62 33.02 2.73
N ALA A 515 30.47 32.54 1.83
CA ALA A 515 31.81 32.06 2.16
C ALA A 515 32.74 33.18 2.67
N ASP A 516 32.46 34.45 2.37
CA ASP A 516 33.23 35.59 2.89
C ASP A 516 32.94 35.86 4.38
N VAL A 517 31.78 35.43 4.88
CA VAL A 517 31.32 35.75 6.25
C VAL A 517 31.20 34.53 7.17
N THR A 518 31.12 33.31 6.62
CA THR A 518 30.96 32.09 7.42
C THR A 518 31.50 30.84 6.71
N GLU A 519 31.53 29.71 7.41
CA GLU A 519 31.95 28.43 6.84
C GLU A 519 30.84 27.84 5.96
N VAL A 520 31.19 27.54 4.70
CA VAL A 520 30.29 26.95 3.71
C VAL A 520 30.88 25.63 3.20
N GLY A 521 30.24 24.51 3.57
CA GLY A 521 30.62 23.17 3.09
C GLY A 521 29.76 22.70 1.93
N LEU A 522 30.34 22.45 0.76
CA LEU A 522 29.58 22.01 -0.42
C LEU A 522 29.96 20.59 -0.84
N ASN A 523 28.96 19.77 -1.14
CA ASN A 523 29.15 18.44 -1.69
C ASN A 523 28.15 18.13 -2.80
N VAL A 524 28.64 17.58 -3.90
CA VAL A 524 27.79 16.89 -4.87
C VAL A 524 27.77 15.39 -4.58
N SER A 525 26.61 14.76 -4.76
CA SER A 525 26.46 13.31 -4.61
C SER A 525 26.56 12.62 -5.97
N ALA A 526 27.66 11.87 -6.15
CA ALA A 526 27.92 11.05 -7.33
C ALA A 526 28.52 9.71 -6.87
N GLY A 527 27.66 8.72 -6.61
CA GLY A 527 28.09 7.41 -6.08
C GLY A 527 28.90 6.55 -7.04
N PHE A 528 28.72 6.79 -8.34
CA PHE A 528 29.37 6.07 -9.43
C PHE A 528 29.19 6.84 -10.74
N VAL A 529 29.99 6.50 -11.75
CA VAL A 529 30.02 7.19 -13.07
C VAL A 529 29.38 6.37 -14.20
N ASP A 530 28.94 5.15 -13.90
CA ASP A 530 28.28 4.27 -14.87
C ASP A 530 26.88 4.79 -15.22
N LYS A 531 26.70 5.18 -16.49
CA LYS A 531 25.44 5.73 -17.01
C LYS A 531 24.33 4.69 -17.12
N SER A 532 24.66 3.41 -17.29
CA SER A 532 23.67 2.33 -17.33
C SER A 532 23.11 2.08 -15.93
N LEU A 533 23.99 1.99 -14.93
CA LEU A 533 23.62 1.86 -13.52
C LEU A 533 22.84 3.08 -13.02
N TRP A 534 23.22 4.29 -13.45
CA TRP A 534 22.51 5.52 -13.11
C TRP A 534 21.07 5.52 -13.63
N ARG A 535 20.84 5.13 -14.90
CA ARG A 535 19.48 5.01 -15.46
C ARG A 535 18.64 3.99 -14.71
N ALA A 536 19.26 2.93 -14.18
CA ALA A 536 18.56 1.88 -13.46
C ALA A 536 18.19 2.28 -12.03
N ILE A 537 19.05 3.04 -11.33
CA ILE A 537 18.88 3.34 -9.89
C ILE A 537 18.28 4.72 -9.63
N GLU A 538 18.64 5.75 -10.39
CA GLU A 538 18.27 7.14 -10.10
C GLU A 538 18.01 8.01 -11.35
N PRO A 539 17.15 7.57 -12.30
CA PRO A 539 16.98 8.23 -13.61
C PRO A 539 16.41 9.66 -13.53
N GLY A 540 15.72 10.01 -12.44
CA GLY A 540 15.12 11.34 -12.25
C GLY A 540 16.09 12.44 -11.82
N THR A 541 17.36 12.10 -11.57
CA THR A 541 18.46 13.02 -11.21
C THR A 541 19.28 13.40 -12.45
N PRO A 542 20.08 14.48 -12.43
CA PRO A 542 21.11 14.70 -13.45
C PRO A 542 22.07 13.50 -13.55
N ALA A 543 22.57 13.22 -14.75
CA ALA A 543 23.56 12.17 -14.96
C ALA A 543 24.87 12.45 -14.18
N PRO A 544 25.66 11.42 -13.78
CA PRO A 544 26.81 11.61 -12.90
C PRO A 544 27.85 12.60 -13.44
N ASP A 545 28.10 12.58 -14.75
CA ASP A 545 28.97 13.55 -15.44
C ASP A 545 28.49 14.98 -15.22
N ARG A 546 27.18 15.25 -15.37
CA ARG A 546 26.62 16.59 -15.10
C ARG A 546 26.74 17.04 -13.65
N ARG A 547 26.76 16.10 -12.70
CA ARG A 547 26.99 16.43 -11.27
C ARG A 547 28.44 16.75 -11.00
N LEU A 548 29.37 16.05 -11.66
CA LEU A 548 30.79 16.34 -11.59
C LEU A 548 31.13 17.66 -12.31
N ASP A 549 30.49 17.97 -13.43
CA ASP A 549 30.58 19.29 -14.08
C ASP A 549 30.14 20.42 -13.13
N ALA A 550 29.09 20.18 -12.33
CA ALA A 550 28.67 21.14 -11.31
C ALA A 550 29.69 21.28 -10.18
N CYS A 551 30.35 20.19 -9.75
CA CYS A 551 31.46 20.26 -8.81
C CYS A 551 32.61 21.10 -9.36
N ALA A 552 33.02 20.84 -10.60
CA ALA A 552 34.05 21.59 -11.30
C ALA A 552 33.72 23.08 -11.35
N ALA A 553 32.52 23.44 -11.80
CA ALA A 553 32.08 24.83 -11.87
C ALA A 553 32.06 25.54 -10.50
N ILE A 554 31.70 24.84 -9.42
CA ILE A 554 31.76 25.40 -8.07
C ILE A 554 33.21 25.64 -7.63
N ASN A 555 34.09 24.68 -7.88
CA ASN A 555 35.51 24.78 -7.54
C ASN A 555 36.23 25.86 -8.37
N ASP A 556 35.93 25.96 -9.67
CA ASP A 556 36.45 26.97 -10.59
C ASP A 556 36.06 28.40 -10.16
N ALA A 557 34.89 28.55 -9.54
CA ALA A 557 34.46 29.81 -8.96
C ALA A 557 35.15 30.16 -7.63
N GLY A 558 35.98 29.26 -7.09
CA GLY A 558 36.76 29.48 -5.86
C GLY A 558 36.09 29.00 -4.57
N LEU A 559 34.99 28.25 -4.65
CA LEU A 559 34.35 27.61 -3.51
C LEU A 559 34.87 26.19 -3.29
N ARG A 560 34.78 25.69 -2.06
CA ARG A 560 35.27 24.36 -1.71
C ARG A 560 34.17 23.30 -1.86
N CYS A 561 34.15 22.60 -3.00
CA CYS A 561 33.21 21.53 -3.27
C CYS A 561 33.88 20.15 -3.28
N GLY A 562 33.35 19.23 -2.47
CA GLY A 562 33.73 17.82 -2.48
C GLY A 562 32.74 16.94 -3.23
N VAL A 563 33.11 15.67 -3.36
CA VAL A 563 32.21 14.63 -3.85
C VAL A 563 31.91 13.66 -2.72
N LEU A 564 30.64 13.60 -2.33
CA LEU A 564 30.13 12.52 -1.51
C LEU A 564 29.77 11.37 -2.44
N MET A 565 30.64 10.37 -2.52
CA MET A 565 30.45 9.21 -3.38
C MET A 565 29.43 8.25 -2.75
N GLY A 566 28.16 8.63 -2.85
CA GLY A 566 27.03 7.92 -2.24
C GLY A 566 25.80 7.84 -3.15
N PRO A 567 25.10 6.69 -3.18
CA PRO A 567 25.54 5.41 -2.60
C PRO A 567 26.60 4.73 -3.48
N VAL A 568 27.67 4.21 -2.86
CA VAL A 568 28.43 3.09 -3.43
C VAL A 568 27.56 1.85 -3.30
N VAL A 569 27.23 1.23 -4.42
CA VAL A 569 26.32 0.10 -4.52
C VAL A 569 27.13 -1.19 -4.50
N PRO A 570 27.05 -2.00 -3.43
CA PRO A 570 27.86 -3.20 -3.31
C PRO A 570 27.78 -4.13 -4.52
N TYR A 571 28.93 -4.62 -4.96
CA TYR A 571 29.14 -5.50 -6.11
C TYR A 571 28.73 -4.93 -7.49
N LEU A 572 28.17 -3.73 -7.53
CA LEU A 572 27.69 -3.08 -8.77
C LEU A 572 28.45 -1.81 -9.10
N SER A 573 28.99 -1.14 -8.11
CA SER A 573 29.77 0.08 -8.29
C SER A 573 31.03 0.13 -7.43
N ASP A 574 31.47 -1.02 -6.90
CA ASP A 574 32.55 -1.10 -5.90
C ASP A 574 33.73 -1.98 -6.34
N SER A 575 33.77 -2.44 -7.60
CA SER A 575 34.98 -3.10 -8.11
C SER A 575 36.14 -2.10 -8.14
N PRO A 576 37.42 -2.55 -8.03
CA PRO A 576 38.57 -1.64 -8.02
C PRO A 576 38.60 -0.67 -9.20
N ALA A 577 38.29 -1.16 -10.41
CA ALA A 577 38.21 -0.33 -11.61
C ALA A 577 37.06 0.69 -11.58
N GLN A 578 35.90 0.34 -11.02
CA GLN A 578 34.77 1.27 -10.89
C GLN A 578 35.04 2.36 -9.85
N LEU A 579 35.63 1.99 -8.71
CA LEU A 579 36.07 2.95 -7.70
C LEU A 579 37.16 3.88 -8.25
N GLU A 580 38.15 3.33 -8.96
CA GLU A 580 39.20 4.10 -9.63
C GLU A 580 38.62 5.08 -10.65
N ALA A 581 37.68 4.63 -11.49
CA ALA A 581 37.02 5.49 -12.47
C ALA A 581 36.22 6.63 -11.83
N ALA A 582 35.48 6.35 -10.76
CA ALA A 582 34.70 7.36 -10.04
C ALA A 582 35.59 8.38 -9.32
N VAL A 583 36.63 7.92 -8.62
CA VAL A 583 37.57 8.80 -7.90
C VAL A 583 38.41 9.62 -8.86
N ARG A 584 38.87 9.04 -9.98
CA ARG A 584 39.61 9.77 -11.02
C ARG A 584 38.77 10.91 -11.60
N GLN A 585 37.51 10.64 -11.97
CA GLN A 585 36.63 11.68 -12.51
C GLN A 585 36.29 12.75 -11.47
N ALA A 586 36.13 12.38 -10.19
CA ALA A 586 35.97 13.35 -9.11
C ALA A 586 37.22 14.24 -8.95
N ALA A 587 38.42 13.67 -9.07
CA ALA A 587 39.67 14.42 -9.05
C ALA A 587 39.81 15.37 -10.26
N GLU A 588 39.44 14.89 -11.46
CA GLU A 588 39.40 15.69 -12.69
C GLU A 588 38.41 16.86 -12.60
N ALA A 589 37.31 16.69 -11.85
CA ALA A 589 36.36 17.75 -11.51
C ALA A 589 36.85 18.70 -10.40
N GLY A 590 38.10 18.56 -9.95
CA GLY A 590 38.70 19.44 -8.93
C GLY A 590 38.18 19.23 -7.51
N ALA A 591 37.54 18.09 -7.22
CA ALA A 591 36.94 17.85 -5.90
C ALA A 591 37.96 18.05 -4.76
N VAL A 592 37.58 18.83 -3.74
CA VAL A 592 38.46 19.13 -2.60
C VAL A 592 38.62 17.95 -1.63
N HIS A 593 37.65 17.03 -1.66
CA HIS A 593 37.70 15.74 -0.98
C HIS A 593 36.72 14.78 -1.66
N VAL A 594 36.95 13.47 -1.48
CA VAL A 594 36.02 12.41 -1.90
C VAL A 594 35.79 11.49 -0.72
N ALA A 595 34.52 11.28 -0.35
CA ALA A 595 34.16 10.41 0.76
C ALA A 595 33.09 9.39 0.32
N PRO A 596 33.31 8.08 0.46
CA PRO A 596 32.32 7.08 0.09
C PRO A 596 31.23 6.93 1.14
N ILE A 597 30.00 6.72 0.69
CA ILE A 597 28.91 6.19 1.52
C ILE A 597 28.44 4.90 0.88
N VAL A 598 28.71 3.78 1.52
CA VAL A 598 28.14 2.49 1.11
C VAL A 598 26.63 2.54 1.30
N LEU A 599 25.89 2.00 0.33
CA LEU A 599 24.44 1.98 0.32
C LEU A 599 23.83 1.59 1.68
N HIS A 600 22.94 2.44 2.19
CA HIS A 600 22.17 2.17 3.40
C HIS A 600 20.78 1.66 3.04
N LEU A 601 20.41 0.50 3.59
CA LEU A 601 19.13 -0.16 3.38
C LEU A 601 18.24 0.04 4.60
N ARG A 602 17.80 1.28 4.82
CA ARG A 602 16.82 1.61 5.86
C ARG A 602 15.44 1.04 5.51
N PRO A 603 14.57 0.74 6.50
CA PRO A 603 13.20 0.32 6.24
C PRO A 603 12.48 1.30 5.28
N GLY A 604 11.71 0.77 4.33
CA GLY A 604 11.11 1.49 3.21
C GLY A 604 11.99 1.46 1.95
N ALA A 605 13.22 1.99 2.05
CA ALA A 605 14.16 1.99 0.93
C ALA A 605 14.78 0.61 0.68
N ARG A 606 14.95 -0.19 1.73
CA ARG A 606 15.50 -1.54 1.67
C ARG A 606 14.68 -2.45 0.79
N GLU A 607 13.37 -2.43 0.95
CA GLU A 607 12.46 -3.33 0.25
C GLU A 607 12.42 -2.98 -1.23
N TRP A 608 12.46 -1.69 -1.56
CA TRP A 608 12.57 -1.21 -2.93
C TRP A 608 13.92 -1.57 -3.56
N PHE A 609 15.03 -1.26 -2.89
CA PHE A 609 16.36 -1.55 -3.43
C PHE A 609 16.61 -3.05 -3.52
N MET A 610 16.28 -3.84 -2.49
CA MET A 610 16.43 -5.30 -2.52
C MET A 610 15.51 -5.95 -3.55
N GLN A 611 14.40 -5.30 -3.90
CA GLN A 611 13.55 -5.74 -4.99
C GLN A 611 14.19 -5.43 -6.34
N TRP A 612 14.61 -4.19 -6.58
CA TRP A 612 15.36 -3.83 -7.78
C TRP A 612 16.61 -4.71 -7.96
N LEU A 613 17.37 -4.94 -6.88
CA LEU A 613 18.54 -5.81 -6.88
C LEU A 613 18.16 -7.26 -7.22
N ARG A 614 17.04 -7.77 -6.71
CA ARG A 614 16.55 -9.11 -7.05
C ARG A 614 16.12 -9.22 -8.52
N GLU A 615 15.68 -8.12 -9.12
CA GLU A 615 15.19 -8.08 -10.49
C GLU A 615 16.33 -7.85 -11.51
N ALA A 616 17.26 -6.94 -11.21
CA ALA A 616 18.35 -6.53 -12.09
C ALA A 616 19.66 -7.30 -11.85
N HIS A 617 19.90 -7.77 -10.63
CA HIS A 617 21.15 -8.40 -10.20
C HIS A 617 20.92 -9.56 -9.20
N PRO A 618 20.09 -10.58 -9.55
CA PRO A 618 19.71 -11.67 -8.65
C PRO A 618 20.90 -12.46 -8.09
N GLU A 619 22.00 -12.55 -8.83
CA GLU A 619 23.26 -13.20 -8.43
C GLU A 619 23.89 -12.57 -7.19
N LEU A 620 23.57 -11.31 -6.91
CA LEU A 620 24.05 -10.59 -5.75
C LEU A 620 23.20 -10.81 -4.50
N MET A 621 22.01 -11.41 -4.63
CA MET A 621 21.08 -11.59 -3.51
C MET A 621 21.68 -12.34 -2.30
N PRO A 622 22.39 -13.48 -2.47
CA PRO A 622 23.03 -14.15 -1.34
C PRO A 622 24.11 -13.28 -0.69
N ARG A 623 24.89 -12.57 -1.52
CA ARG A 623 25.95 -11.69 -1.05
C ARG A 623 25.42 -10.48 -0.30
N TYR A 624 24.29 -9.92 -0.72
CA TYR A 624 23.60 -8.84 -0.01
C TYR A 624 22.93 -9.32 1.27
N ALA A 625 22.37 -10.53 1.28
CA ALA A 625 21.82 -11.13 2.50
C ALA A 625 22.92 -11.33 3.56
N GLU A 626 24.10 -11.81 3.17
CA GLU A 626 25.26 -11.92 4.05
C GLU A 626 25.81 -10.55 4.47
N LEU A 627 25.92 -9.62 3.53
CA LEU A 627 26.53 -8.31 3.75
C LEU A 627 25.70 -7.40 4.65
N TYR A 628 24.37 -7.49 4.61
CA TYR A 628 23.47 -6.64 5.37
C TYR A 628 22.77 -7.36 6.53
N GLY A 629 22.55 -8.68 6.44
CA GLY A 629 21.70 -9.40 7.40
C GLY A 629 20.35 -8.70 7.56
N PRO A 630 19.77 -8.60 8.77
CA PRO A 630 18.56 -7.80 9.02
C PRO A 630 18.84 -6.29 9.19
N GLY A 631 20.11 -5.85 9.21
CA GLY A 631 20.49 -4.48 9.52
C GLY A 631 20.43 -3.52 8.32
N SER A 632 20.39 -2.22 8.59
CA SER A 632 20.35 -1.18 7.54
C SER A 632 21.72 -0.80 6.98
N TYR A 633 22.79 -1.25 7.61
CA TYR A 633 24.17 -0.93 7.22
C TYR A 633 24.87 -2.21 6.77
N ALA A 634 25.70 -2.10 5.73
CA ALA A 634 26.60 -3.18 5.35
C ALA A 634 27.54 -3.51 6.52
N ARG A 635 28.10 -4.72 6.58
CA ARG A 635 29.09 -5.07 7.61
C ARG A 635 30.24 -4.04 7.68
N LYS A 636 30.75 -3.79 8.89
CA LYS A 636 31.73 -2.72 9.16
C LYS A 636 33.07 -2.94 8.45
N ASP A 637 33.51 -4.18 8.34
CA ASP A 637 34.71 -4.59 7.60
C ASP A 637 34.61 -4.23 6.11
N TYR A 638 33.46 -4.46 5.50
CA TYR A 638 33.20 -4.08 4.11
C TYR A 638 33.21 -2.56 3.93
N GLN A 639 32.58 -1.80 4.83
CA GLN A 639 32.61 -0.32 4.78
C GLN A 639 34.04 0.22 4.94
N ALA A 640 34.82 -0.35 5.86
CA ALA A 640 36.21 0.03 6.09
C ALA A 640 37.08 -0.24 4.84
N ARG A 641 36.88 -1.38 4.17
CA ARG A 641 37.56 -1.72 2.92
C ARG A 641 37.29 -0.68 1.83
N ILE A 642 36.02 -0.37 1.57
CA ILE A 642 35.64 0.64 0.55
C ILE A 642 36.24 2.00 0.89
N THR A 643 36.15 2.41 2.17
CA THR A 643 36.73 3.68 2.64
C THR A 643 38.24 3.74 2.43
N GLY A 644 38.96 2.66 2.75
CA GLY A 644 40.40 2.56 2.54
C GLY A 644 40.79 2.67 1.07
N GLN A 645 40.13 1.90 0.20
CA GLN A 645 40.40 1.93 -1.25
C GLN A 645 40.15 3.31 -1.86
N VAL A 646 39.03 3.96 -1.51
CA VAL A 646 38.71 5.30 -2.01
C VAL A 646 39.71 6.33 -1.51
N ARG A 647 40.20 6.21 -0.27
CA ARG A 647 41.24 7.07 0.27
C ARG A 647 42.57 6.91 -0.48
N GLU A 648 43.02 5.68 -0.71
CA GLU A 648 44.25 5.40 -1.46
C GLU A 648 44.16 5.96 -2.89
N LEU A 649 43.02 5.76 -3.56
CA LEU A 649 42.78 6.32 -4.89
C LEU A 649 42.75 7.85 -4.86
N ALA A 650 42.12 8.46 -3.86
CA ALA A 650 42.07 9.91 -3.72
C ALA A 650 43.47 10.52 -3.51
N GLU A 651 44.31 9.87 -2.71
CA GLU A 651 45.72 10.25 -2.51
C GLU A 651 46.53 10.08 -3.80
N ARG A 652 46.31 8.99 -4.55
CA ARG A 652 46.97 8.69 -5.84
C ARG A 652 46.62 9.69 -6.93
N PHE A 653 45.35 10.07 -7.06
CA PHE A 653 44.89 11.04 -8.06
C PHE A 653 44.99 12.50 -7.60
N GLY A 654 45.47 12.75 -6.37
CA GLY A 654 45.72 14.10 -5.89
C GLY A 654 44.47 14.92 -5.59
N VAL A 655 43.37 14.27 -5.19
CA VAL A 655 42.16 14.94 -4.69
C VAL A 655 42.55 15.93 -3.60
N GLY A 656 42.05 17.17 -3.69
CA GLY A 656 42.36 18.24 -2.75
C GLY A 656 43.73 18.92 -2.90
N ARG A 657 44.63 18.47 -3.82
CA ARG A 657 45.94 19.12 -4.05
C ARG A 657 45.87 20.40 -4.87
N GLN A 658 44.83 20.58 -5.68
CA GLN A 658 44.62 21.75 -6.54
C GLN A 658 43.77 22.86 -5.88
N ALA A 659 43.31 22.66 -4.65
CA ALA A 659 42.44 23.62 -3.97
C ALA A 659 43.24 24.82 -3.42
N THR A 660 43.38 25.88 -4.22
CA THR A 660 43.87 27.19 -3.74
C THR A 660 42.75 27.92 -2.99
N PRO A 661 42.86 28.27 -1.69
CA PRO A 661 41.71 28.70 -0.89
C PRO A 661 41.36 30.19 -1.01
N ARG A 662 40.05 30.49 -1.04
CA ARG A 662 39.46 31.60 -0.26
C ARG A 662 38.80 30.98 1.00
N GLY A 663 39.10 31.51 2.19
CA GLY A 663 38.47 31.11 3.46
C GLY A 663 39.46 30.73 4.57
N ARG A 664 39.26 31.27 5.78
CA ARG A 664 40.15 31.14 6.95
C ARG A 664 40.38 29.69 7.38
N ASP A 665 41.65 29.28 7.45
CA ASP A 665 42.06 28.07 8.17
C ASP A 665 41.85 28.25 9.68
N ALA A 666 40.62 28.01 10.15
CA ALA A 666 40.38 27.73 11.57
C ALA A 666 40.54 26.22 11.79
N ALA A 667 41.41 25.85 12.71
CA ALA A 667 41.76 24.47 13.03
C ALA A 667 40.52 23.57 13.15
N ARG A 668 40.47 22.51 12.34
CA ARG A 668 39.61 21.33 12.57
C ARG A 668 39.73 20.92 14.05
N PRO A 669 38.64 20.77 14.82
CA PRO A 669 38.70 19.89 15.96
C PRO A 669 39.05 18.50 15.42
N ALA A 670 40.17 17.94 15.87
CA ALA A 670 40.62 16.63 15.44
C ALA A 670 39.50 15.61 15.63
N THR A 671 39.05 14.99 14.54
CA THR A 671 38.19 13.80 14.59
C THR A 671 39.03 12.70 15.25
N PRO A 672 38.64 12.13 16.41
CA PRO A 672 39.33 10.97 16.92
C PRO A 672 39.13 9.81 15.93
N PRO A 673 40.14 8.95 15.71
CA PRO A 673 39.93 7.74 14.93
C PRO A 673 38.81 6.93 15.59
N ALA A 674 37.86 6.46 14.79
CA ALA A 674 36.76 5.64 15.27
C ALA A 674 37.29 4.31 15.84
N THR A 675 37.50 4.26 17.15
CA THR A 675 37.78 3.01 17.88
C THR A 675 36.54 2.11 17.80
N PRO A 676 36.66 0.81 17.47
CA PRO A 676 35.52 -0.10 17.48
C PRO A 676 34.99 -0.24 18.93
N PRO A 677 33.66 -0.25 19.15
CA PRO A 677 33.11 -0.44 20.49
C PRO A 677 33.40 -1.87 20.97
N ALA A 678 33.99 -1.99 22.16
CA ALA A 678 34.12 -3.24 22.90
C ALA A 678 32.74 -3.80 23.28
N SER A 679 32.64 -5.13 23.33
CA SER A 679 31.41 -5.87 23.68
C SER A 679 30.91 -5.52 25.09
N PRO A 680 29.59 -5.32 25.31
CA PRO A 680 29.04 -5.17 26.65
C PRO A 680 28.93 -6.55 27.36
N PRO A 681 29.06 -6.60 28.70
CA PRO A 681 28.90 -7.82 29.49
C PRO A 681 27.43 -8.24 29.61
N ALA A 682 27.23 -9.50 30.01
CA ALA A 682 25.94 -10.17 30.08
C ALA A 682 24.92 -9.56 31.09
N GLN A 683 23.64 -9.71 30.72
CA GLN A 683 22.35 -9.35 31.32
C GLN A 683 22.23 -9.08 32.84
N ALA A 684 21.40 -8.09 33.17
CA ALA A 684 20.42 -8.16 34.27
C ALA A 684 19.10 -7.47 33.84
N SER A 685 17.98 -8.10 34.17
CA SER A 685 16.59 -7.75 33.79
C SER A 685 16.07 -6.46 34.45
N ALA A 686 15.46 -5.57 33.66
CA ALA A 686 14.70 -4.40 34.13
C ALA A 686 13.35 -4.29 33.37
N PRO A 687 12.28 -3.74 34.00
CA PRO A 687 10.90 -3.81 33.51
C PRO A 687 10.63 -2.91 32.29
N PRO A 688 9.53 -3.12 31.53
CA PRO A 688 9.29 -2.44 30.26
C PRO A 688 8.99 -0.94 30.44
N PRO A 689 9.55 -0.05 29.59
CA PRO A 689 9.11 1.34 29.53
C PRO A 689 7.76 1.47 28.81
N ALA A 690 6.93 2.39 29.32
CA ALA A 690 5.63 2.78 28.81
C ALA A 690 5.71 3.45 27.41
N PRO A 691 4.62 3.49 26.62
CA PRO A 691 4.64 3.88 25.21
C PRO A 691 5.03 5.36 25.03
N HIS A 692 5.98 5.60 24.13
CA HIS A 692 6.47 6.94 23.79
C HIS A 692 5.42 7.74 23.01
N GLU A 693 5.01 8.87 23.59
CA GLU A 693 4.40 9.99 22.88
C GLU A 693 5.40 10.56 21.86
N GLN A 694 5.03 10.53 20.58
CA GLN A 694 5.62 11.40 19.56
C GLN A 694 4.50 12.22 18.90
N LEU A 695 3.89 13.09 19.72
CA LEU A 695 3.17 14.29 19.31
C LEU A 695 4.23 15.40 19.22
N THR A 696 4.42 16.11 18.11
CA THR A 696 3.55 17.23 17.76
C THR A 696 3.79 17.68 16.32
N LEU A 697 2.69 17.67 15.54
CA LEU A 697 2.36 18.75 14.62
C LEU A 697 1.75 19.87 15.47
N LEU A 698 2.51 20.95 15.62
CA LEU A 698 1.98 22.29 15.41
C LEU A 698 2.84 22.91 14.32
#